data_AF-S7NG52-F1
#
_entry.id   AF-S7NG52-F1
#
_cell.length_a   1.000
_cell.length_b   1.000
_cell.length_c   1.000
_cell.angle_alpha   90.00
_cell.angle_beta   90.00
_cell.angle_gamma   90.00
#
_symmetry.space_group_name_H-M   'P 1'
#
loop_
_entity.id
_entity.type
_entity.pdbx_description
1 polymer ?
#
loop_
_entity_poly.entity_id
_entity_poly.type
_entity_poly.pdbx_seq_one_letter_code
_entity_poly.pdbx_strand_id
1 'polypeptide(L)'
;MKLKQRVVLLAILLVIFIFTKVFLIDNLDSSAANREDQRAFHRMIAGLRVELASKLDHTLQSPWEIAAQWVVPREVYPDETPELGAIMHAMATKKIIKADVGYKGTQLKALLILEGGQKVVFKPKRYNRDYVVEGEPYAGYDRHNAEVAAFHLDRYNRDYVVEGEPYAGYDRHNAEVAAFHLDRILGFRRAPLVVGRFVNLRTEIKPVATEQLLSTFLTVGNNTCFYGKCYYCRETEPACADGDMMEGSVTLWLPDVWPLQKHRHPWGRTYREGKLARWEYDESYCDAVKKTSPYDSGPRLLDIIDTAVFDYLIGNADRHHYESFQDDEGASMLILLDNAKSFGNPSLDERSILAPLYQCCIIRVSTWNRLNYLKNGVLKSALKSAMAHDPISPVLSDPHLDAVDQRLLSVLATVKQCTDQFGMDTVLVEDRMPLSHFTGQAWPSFPFRDLRKWVRAAGALSRRYWALFRCRVWPETCSLDKEAPAGALGWSLPLLGQQYLDILTTWYCSFQDCCDHGDCRVSNNFTGLQSDLSVRLHGQHLAQELVLTTVKSYLELPRPDKALALSFHGWSGTGKNFVARLLAENLYRDGLRSDCVKVFITMIHFPHPQYVDLYKEQLTEQVRKTQEHCHQTLFIFDEAEKLHPGLLEALGPHLERQVLENHRAESSRTIFLFLSNLGGNVINEVVLGLLKAGLSREDITMEHLESGLQAEIVASTDSGFGHSRLVKENLIDFFVPFLPLEYHHVRLCARDAFLSQELLYTEEALDEIAKMMVYVPKEEQIFSSQGCKSVSQRINYFLP
;
A
#
# COMPACT_ATOMS: atom_id res chain seq x y z
N MET A 1 -69.85 9.36 9.54
CA MET A 1 -68.94 8.42 8.82
C MET A 1 -68.62 7.25 9.72
N LYS A 2 -68.81 6.02 9.22
CA LYS A 2 -68.59 4.78 9.99
C LYS A 2 -67.09 4.61 10.29
N LEU A 3 -66.74 4.02 11.43
CA LEU A 3 -65.35 3.83 11.93
C LEU A 3 -64.36 3.32 10.86
N LYS A 4 -64.82 2.49 9.92
CA LYS A 4 -64.05 2.02 8.77
C LYS A 4 -63.53 3.15 7.85
N GLN A 5 -64.32 4.21 7.61
CA GLN A 5 -63.90 5.35 6.79
C GLN A 5 -62.83 6.20 7.48
N ARG A 6 -62.86 6.33 8.82
CA ARG A 6 -61.83 7.07 9.57
C ARG A 6 -60.49 6.35 9.57
N VAL A 7 -60.49 5.01 9.68
CA VAL A 7 -59.27 4.19 9.63
C VAL A 7 -58.64 4.21 8.24
N VAL A 8 -59.44 4.20 7.16
CA VAL A 8 -58.93 4.32 5.79
C VAL A 8 -58.35 5.71 5.54
N LEU A 9 -58.99 6.78 6.01
CA LEU A 9 -58.46 8.15 5.87
C LEU A 9 -57.15 8.34 6.64
N LEU A 10 -57.06 7.78 7.86
CA LEU A 10 -55.83 7.80 8.67
C LEU A 10 -54.71 6.98 8.02
N ALA A 11 -55.00 5.82 7.45
CA ALA A 11 -54.01 5.02 6.74
C ALA A 11 -53.49 5.73 5.48
N ILE A 12 -54.37 6.39 4.71
CA ILE A 12 -53.98 7.17 3.54
C ILE A 12 -53.13 8.39 3.95
N LEU A 13 -53.53 9.12 5.01
CA LEU A 13 -52.74 10.23 5.53
C LEU A 13 -51.38 9.78 6.08
N LEU A 14 -51.30 8.61 6.71
CA LEU A 14 -50.05 8.06 7.22
C LEU A 14 -49.12 7.64 6.06
N VAL A 15 -49.67 7.04 5.00
CA VAL A 15 -48.92 6.70 3.79
C VAL A 15 -48.44 7.96 3.09
N ILE A 16 -49.29 8.98 2.92
CA ILE A 16 -48.90 10.28 2.36
C ILE A 16 -47.82 10.94 3.23
N PHE A 17 -47.95 10.89 4.56
CA PHE A 17 -46.96 11.46 5.48
C PHE A 17 -45.62 10.72 5.44
N ILE A 18 -45.64 9.40 5.29
CA ILE A 18 -44.43 8.59 5.12
C ILE A 18 -43.78 8.88 3.76
N PHE A 19 -44.55 8.90 2.67
CA PHE A 19 -44.04 9.21 1.34
C PHE A 19 -43.52 10.64 1.23
N THR A 20 -44.20 11.62 1.84
CA THR A 20 -43.72 13.01 1.89
C THR A 20 -42.49 13.16 2.78
N LYS A 21 -42.38 12.43 3.90
CA LYS A 21 -41.13 12.40 4.68
C LYS A 21 -39.97 11.80 3.89
N VAL A 22 -40.18 10.68 3.21
CA VAL A 22 -39.13 10.02 2.40
C VAL A 22 -38.69 10.94 1.25
N PHE A 23 -39.64 11.50 0.48
CA PHE A 23 -39.31 12.44 -0.60
C PHE A 23 -38.72 13.77 -0.15
N LEU A 24 -39.08 14.27 1.05
CA LEU A 24 -38.49 15.49 1.60
C LEU A 24 -37.09 15.25 2.16
N ILE A 25 -36.81 14.08 2.75
CA ILE A 25 -35.49 13.74 3.30
C ILE A 25 -34.47 13.55 2.17
N ASP A 26 -34.81 12.80 1.12
CA ASP A 26 -33.88 12.58 -0.01
C ASP A 26 -33.54 13.89 -0.76
N ASN A 27 -34.52 14.79 -0.94
CA ASN A 27 -34.29 16.10 -1.55
C ASN A 27 -33.54 17.09 -0.63
N LEU A 28 -33.70 16.97 0.69
CA LEU A 28 -32.97 17.80 1.65
C LEU A 28 -31.49 17.38 1.74
N ASP A 29 -31.20 16.07 1.70
CA ASP A 29 -29.83 15.54 1.77
C ASP A 29 -29.02 15.85 0.49
N SER A 30 -29.61 15.69 -0.70
CA SER A 30 -28.99 16.12 -1.97
C SER A 30 -28.72 17.64 -2.00
N SER A 31 -29.65 18.44 -1.48
CA SER A 31 -29.49 19.90 -1.35
C SER A 31 -28.44 20.31 -0.32
N ALA A 32 -28.22 19.50 0.73
CA ALA A 32 -27.20 19.74 1.74
C ALA A 32 -25.80 19.40 1.21
N ALA A 33 -25.64 18.25 0.56
CA ALA A 33 -24.38 17.82 -0.06
C ALA A 33 -23.89 18.82 -1.12
N ASN A 34 -24.77 19.27 -2.02
CA ASN A 34 -24.43 20.28 -3.03
C ASN A 34 -24.03 21.64 -2.40
N ARG A 35 -24.61 22.01 -1.26
CA ARG A 35 -24.20 23.22 -0.50
C ARG A 35 -22.85 23.06 0.17
N GLU A 36 -22.51 21.86 0.62
CA GLU A 36 -21.20 21.53 1.18
C GLU A 36 -20.10 21.57 0.11
N ASP A 37 -20.35 20.95 -1.04
CA ASP A 37 -19.46 21.01 -2.22
C ASP A 37 -19.20 22.44 -2.67
N GLN A 38 -20.26 23.27 -2.73
CA GLN A 38 -20.12 24.68 -3.06
C GLN A 38 -19.24 25.42 -2.04
N ARG A 39 -19.40 25.16 -0.72
CA ARG A 39 -18.55 25.78 0.31
C ARG A 39 -17.10 25.31 0.22
N ALA A 40 -16.88 24.02 0.01
CA ALA A 40 -15.56 23.45 -0.20
C ALA A 40 -14.87 24.07 -1.42
N PHE A 41 -15.60 24.27 -2.52
CA PHE A 41 -15.10 24.96 -3.71
C PHE A 41 -14.66 26.41 -3.40
N HIS A 42 -15.47 27.19 -2.67
CA HIS A 42 -15.09 28.57 -2.31
C HIS A 42 -13.88 28.63 -1.38
N ARG A 43 -13.77 27.71 -0.42
CA ARG A 43 -12.58 27.59 0.45
C ARG A 43 -11.33 27.25 -0.36
N MET A 44 -11.44 26.27 -1.26
CA MET A 44 -10.36 25.89 -2.17
C MET A 44 -9.88 27.09 -2.99
N ILE A 45 -10.78 27.82 -3.67
CA ILE A 45 -10.44 29.00 -4.46
C ILE A 45 -9.73 30.06 -3.61
N ALA A 46 -10.21 30.31 -2.39
CA ALA A 46 -9.58 31.27 -1.47
C ALA A 46 -8.17 30.84 -1.03
N GLY A 47 -7.92 29.53 -0.90
CA GLY A 47 -6.63 28.94 -0.49
C GLY A 47 -5.67 28.61 -1.63
N LEU A 48 -6.01 28.89 -2.89
CA LEU A 48 -5.13 28.58 -4.04
C LEU A 48 -3.83 29.39 -4.04
N ARG A 49 -3.92 30.67 -3.64
CA ARG A 49 -2.75 31.54 -3.57
C ARG A 49 -1.95 31.21 -2.33
N VAL A 50 -0.86 30.48 -2.53
CA VAL A 50 0.07 30.11 -1.47
C VAL A 50 1.27 31.04 -1.55
N GLU A 51 1.40 31.93 -0.58
CA GLU A 51 2.62 32.74 -0.43
C GLU A 51 3.70 31.90 0.27
N LEU A 52 4.90 31.88 -0.31
CA LEU A 52 6.04 31.15 0.23
C LEU A 52 6.61 31.90 1.44
N ALA A 53 6.02 31.69 2.60
CA ALA A 53 6.45 32.29 3.86
C ALA A 53 7.59 31.49 4.52
N SER A 54 8.53 32.18 5.17
CA SER A 54 9.71 31.55 5.77
C SER A 54 9.50 31.01 7.19
N LYS A 55 8.37 31.32 7.84
CA LYS A 55 8.11 30.99 9.25
C LYS A 55 6.83 30.17 9.42
N LEU A 56 6.97 29.07 10.15
CA LEU A 56 5.87 28.43 10.86
C LEU A 56 5.65 29.23 12.14
N ASP A 57 4.91 30.33 12.05
CA ASP A 57 4.47 31.02 13.25
C ASP A 57 3.57 30.04 14.01
N HIS A 58 3.96 29.64 15.22
CA HIS A 58 3.21 28.79 16.17
C HIS A 58 3.52 27.27 16.26
N THR A 59 4.57 26.73 15.62
CA THR A 59 4.94 25.31 15.83
C THR A 59 6.45 25.09 16.07
N LEU A 60 6.79 24.14 16.94
CA LEU A 60 8.16 23.65 17.14
C LEU A 60 8.53 22.49 16.19
N GLN A 61 7.54 21.99 15.43
CA GLN A 61 7.71 20.88 14.49
C GLN A 61 8.42 21.34 13.22
N SER A 62 9.21 20.46 12.63
CA SER A 62 9.80 20.70 11.33
C SER A 62 8.72 20.68 10.23
N PRO A 63 8.89 21.43 9.11
CA PRO A 63 7.97 21.37 7.98
C PRO A 63 7.84 19.94 7.40
N TRP A 64 8.87 19.12 7.58
CA TRP A 64 8.92 17.73 7.10
C TRP A 64 8.01 16.82 7.93
N GLU A 65 8.03 16.97 9.26
CA GLU A 65 7.14 16.21 10.15
C GLU A 65 5.67 16.59 9.93
N ILE A 66 5.38 17.87 9.72
CA ILE A 66 4.02 18.34 9.43
C ILE A 66 3.52 17.72 8.11
N ALA A 67 4.32 17.81 7.05
CA ALA A 67 3.96 17.21 5.76
C ALA A 67 3.80 15.69 5.83
N ALA A 68 4.60 15.01 6.66
CA ALA A 68 4.49 13.57 6.85
C ALA A 68 3.21 13.15 7.60
N GLN A 69 2.76 13.95 8.57
CA GLN A 69 1.54 13.71 9.35
C GLN A 69 0.26 13.92 8.53
N TRP A 70 0.34 14.67 7.43
CA TRP A 70 -0.81 14.90 6.54
C TRP A 70 -1.22 13.68 5.72
N VAL A 71 -0.29 12.75 5.47
CA VAL A 71 -0.54 11.61 4.58
C VAL A 71 -1.43 10.58 5.28
N VAL A 72 -2.59 10.30 4.69
CA VAL A 72 -3.56 9.29 5.11
C VAL A 72 -4.04 8.48 3.89
N PRO A 73 -4.78 7.36 4.04
CA PRO A 73 -5.07 6.46 2.91
C PRO A 73 -5.80 7.08 1.70
N ARG A 74 -6.51 8.21 1.91
CA ARG A 74 -7.35 8.87 0.89
C ARG A 74 -6.95 10.31 0.55
N GLU A 75 -5.88 10.84 1.14
CA GLU A 75 -5.31 12.15 0.78
C GLU A 75 -3.84 12.27 1.21
N VAL A 76 -3.02 12.94 0.39
CA VAL A 76 -1.60 13.22 0.67
C VAL A 76 -1.46 14.48 1.53
N TYR A 77 -2.39 15.41 1.37
CA TYR A 77 -2.48 16.64 2.14
C TYR A 77 -3.96 16.96 2.42
N PRO A 78 -4.28 17.60 3.56
CA PRO A 78 -5.66 17.94 3.91
C PRO A 78 -6.22 19.05 3.02
N ASP A 79 -7.54 19.30 3.09
CA ASP A 79 -8.19 20.42 2.40
C ASP A 79 -7.72 21.79 2.95
N GLU A 80 -7.49 21.86 4.27
CA GLU A 80 -6.96 23.05 4.94
C GLU A 80 -5.47 22.87 5.25
N THR A 81 -4.61 23.60 4.53
CA THR A 81 -3.15 23.47 4.62
C THR A 81 -2.48 24.81 4.93
N PRO A 82 -2.64 25.36 6.15
CA PRO A 82 -2.06 26.66 6.51
C PRO A 82 -0.52 26.66 6.44
N GLU A 83 0.12 25.51 6.67
CA GLU A 83 1.58 25.36 6.66
C GLU A 83 2.17 25.12 5.25
N LEU A 84 1.33 24.97 4.21
CA LEU A 84 1.79 24.60 2.87
C LEU A 84 2.80 25.60 2.31
N GLY A 85 2.58 26.90 2.53
CA GLY A 85 3.51 27.94 2.10
C GLY A 85 4.90 27.80 2.72
N ALA A 86 4.96 27.45 4.02
CA ALA A 86 6.21 27.23 4.72
C ALA A 86 6.93 25.96 4.27
N ILE A 87 6.20 24.88 4.00
CA ILE A 87 6.75 23.63 3.48
C ILE A 87 7.31 23.82 2.07
N MET A 88 6.54 24.44 1.17
CA MET A 88 6.99 24.75 -0.19
C MET A 88 8.18 25.71 -0.18
N HIS A 89 8.19 26.71 0.70
CA HIS A 89 9.33 27.61 0.88
C HIS A 89 10.57 26.84 1.30
N ALA A 90 10.45 25.95 2.30
CA ALA A 90 11.54 25.11 2.76
C ALA A 90 12.07 24.19 1.65
N MET A 91 11.21 23.59 0.83
CA MET A 91 11.63 22.77 -0.32
C MET A 91 12.43 23.60 -1.35
N ALA A 92 12.02 24.85 -1.59
CA ALA A 92 12.66 25.74 -2.54
C ALA A 92 14.00 26.32 -2.05
N THR A 93 14.17 26.53 -0.74
CA THR A 93 15.31 27.31 -0.20
C THR A 93 16.27 26.54 0.70
N LYS A 94 15.84 25.44 1.35
CA LYS A 94 16.73 24.71 2.27
C LYS A 94 17.97 24.19 1.56
N LYS A 95 19.09 24.21 2.28
CA LYS A 95 20.39 23.74 1.78
C LYS A 95 20.32 22.27 1.38
N ILE A 96 20.89 21.93 0.22
CA ILE A 96 21.09 20.55 -0.21
C ILE A 96 22.35 20.03 0.50
N ILE A 97 22.21 18.94 1.25
CA ILE A 97 23.29 18.35 2.04
C ILE A 97 23.84 17.06 1.42
N LYS A 98 23.09 16.44 0.51
CA LYS A 98 23.54 15.30 -0.30
C LYS A 98 22.80 15.27 -1.64
N ALA A 99 23.48 14.89 -2.70
CA ALA A 99 22.91 14.68 -4.03
C ALA A 99 23.36 13.33 -4.60
N ASP A 100 22.46 12.61 -5.23
CA ASP A 100 22.73 11.28 -5.81
C ASP A 100 21.92 11.07 -7.09
N VAL A 101 22.25 10.03 -7.85
CA VAL A 101 21.41 9.62 -8.98
C VAL A 101 20.10 9.02 -8.49
N GLY A 102 19.01 9.22 -9.23
CA GLY A 102 17.77 8.49 -8.97
C GLY A 102 17.96 7.00 -9.30
N TYR A 103 17.95 6.13 -8.29
CA TYR A 103 18.29 4.70 -8.42
C TYR A 103 17.37 3.88 -9.35
N LYS A 104 16.22 4.41 -9.79
CA LYS A 104 15.23 3.72 -10.64
C LYS A 104 14.45 4.70 -11.52
N GLY A 105 14.26 4.36 -12.79
CA GLY A 105 13.45 5.13 -13.74
C GLY A 105 14.04 5.15 -15.14
N THR A 106 13.22 5.50 -16.12
CA THR A 106 13.62 5.62 -17.52
C THR A 106 14.29 6.96 -17.83
N GLN A 107 13.87 8.03 -17.14
CA GLN A 107 14.26 9.41 -17.39
C GLN A 107 15.23 9.97 -16.34
N LEU A 108 15.92 11.06 -16.72
CA LEU A 108 16.90 11.75 -15.88
C LEU A 108 16.25 12.41 -14.66
N LYS A 109 16.72 12.04 -13.46
CA LYS A 109 16.36 12.66 -12.18
C LYS A 109 17.47 12.48 -11.15
N ALA A 110 17.53 13.40 -10.19
CA ALA A 110 18.44 13.32 -9.05
C ALA A 110 17.66 13.13 -7.74
N LEU A 111 18.24 12.37 -6.82
CA LEU A 111 17.78 12.31 -5.44
C LEU A 111 18.56 13.36 -4.64
N LEU A 112 17.86 14.31 -4.04
CA LEU A 112 18.47 15.30 -3.15
C LEU A 112 18.02 15.05 -1.72
N ILE A 113 18.91 15.33 -0.76
CA ILE A 113 18.57 15.38 0.65
C ILE A 113 18.74 16.82 1.10
N LEU A 114 17.67 17.41 1.61
CA LEU A 114 17.64 18.76 2.15
C LEU A 114 18.04 18.75 3.63
N GLU A 115 18.46 19.91 4.13
CA GLU A 115 18.69 20.13 5.54
C GLU A 115 17.49 19.70 6.40
N GLY A 116 17.75 18.91 7.45
CA GLY A 116 16.73 18.18 8.20
C GLY A 116 16.47 16.76 7.70
N GLY A 117 17.27 16.26 6.75
CA GLY A 117 17.26 14.86 6.32
C GLY A 117 16.14 14.49 5.32
N GLN A 118 15.32 15.46 4.92
CA GLN A 118 14.20 15.22 4.01
C GLN A 118 14.68 14.88 2.59
N LYS A 119 14.21 13.76 2.07
CA LYS A 119 14.45 13.33 0.69
C LYS A 119 13.50 14.09 -0.26
N VAL A 120 14.02 14.49 -1.42
CA VAL A 120 13.24 15.06 -2.51
C VAL A 120 13.76 14.57 -3.86
N VAL A 121 12.88 14.46 -4.85
CA VAL A 121 13.26 14.19 -6.24
C VAL A 121 13.44 15.51 -6.97
N PHE A 122 14.56 15.67 -7.66
CA PHE A 122 14.81 16.80 -8.54
C PHE A 122 14.74 16.37 -10.00
N LYS A 123 13.82 16.98 -10.77
CA LYS A 123 13.73 16.81 -12.22
C LYS A 123 14.24 18.09 -12.91
N PRO A 124 15.35 18.04 -13.67
CA PRO A 124 15.93 19.23 -14.28
C PRO A 124 15.13 19.68 -15.50
N LYS A 125 15.19 20.97 -15.83
CA LYS A 125 14.66 21.51 -17.07
C LYS A 125 15.32 20.87 -18.29
N ARG A 126 14.49 20.45 -19.25
CA ARG A 126 14.92 19.88 -20.55
C ARG A 126 14.50 20.71 -21.75
N TYR A 127 13.38 21.42 -21.66
CA TYR A 127 12.81 22.21 -22.75
C TYR A 127 12.46 23.64 -22.30
N ASN A 128 12.30 24.54 -23.28
CA ASN A 128 11.71 25.86 -23.06
C ASN A 128 10.19 25.75 -22.88
N ARG A 129 9.56 26.76 -22.27
CA ARG A 129 8.12 26.75 -21.93
C ARG A 129 7.19 26.66 -23.13
N ASP A 130 7.60 27.27 -24.25
CA ASP A 130 6.81 27.31 -25.50
C ASP A 130 7.20 26.19 -26.47
N TYR A 131 8.06 25.26 -26.04
CA TYR A 131 8.44 24.13 -26.88
C TYR A 131 7.27 23.17 -27.05
N VAL A 132 6.78 23.07 -28.28
CA VAL A 132 5.80 22.07 -28.68
C VAL A 132 6.54 20.82 -29.11
N VAL A 133 6.13 19.67 -28.60
CA VAL A 133 6.64 18.39 -29.08
C VAL A 133 6.02 18.11 -30.45
N GLU A 134 6.83 18.21 -31.51
CA GLU A 134 6.47 17.95 -32.91
C GLU A 134 7.21 16.72 -33.45
N GLY A 135 6.56 15.91 -34.31
CA GLY A 135 7.19 14.84 -35.10
C GLY A 135 6.74 13.41 -34.78
N GLU A 136 7.20 12.47 -35.63
CA GLU A 136 7.06 11.01 -35.48
C GLU A 136 7.58 10.53 -34.10
N PRO A 137 7.07 9.41 -33.56
CA PRO A 137 7.21 8.91 -32.17
C PRO A 137 8.64 8.82 -31.58
N TYR A 138 9.65 8.93 -32.44
CA TYR A 138 11.07 8.71 -32.17
C TYR A 138 11.92 9.98 -32.35
N ALA A 139 11.30 11.16 -32.42
CA ALA A 139 12.01 12.44 -32.60
C ALA A 139 12.81 12.90 -31.35
N GLY A 140 12.84 12.12 -30.27
CA GLY A 140 13.96 12.12 -29.31
C GLY A 140 14.98 11.06 -29.76
N TYR A 141 16.17 11.49 -30.17
CA TYR A 141 17.19 10.69 -30.88
C TYR A 141 17.54 9.33 -30.24
N ASP A 142 16.86 8.26 -30.66
CA ASP A 142 17.35 6.88 -30.61
C ASP A 142 17.50 6.37 -32.06
N ARG A 143 18.72 6.05 -32.48
CA ARG A 143 19.09 5.78 -33.89
C ARG A 143 19.13 4.29 -34.25
N HIS A 144 18.79 4.05 -35.54
CA HIS A 144 19.18 2.95 -36.46
C HIS A 144 18.43 1.61 -36.38
N ASN A 145 17.35 1.49 -37.18
CA ASN A 145 17.27 0.57 -38.33
C ASN A 145 15.93 0.75 -39.06
N ALA A 146 15.84 1.70 -39.99
CA ALA A 146 14.88 1.69 -41.11
C ALA A 146 15.18 2.84 -42.07
N GLU A 147 16.24 2.69 -42.88
CA GLU A 147 16.15 3.19 -44.25
C GLU A 147 15.21 2.23 -44.99
N VAL A 148 14.11 2.75 -45.52
CA VAL A 148 13.29 2.29 -46.68
C VAL A 148 11.84 2.75 -46.46
N ALA A 149 11.50 3.86 -47.13
CA ALA A 149 10.18 4.47 -47.41
C ALA A 149 10.31 5.99 -47.17
N ALA A 150 11.12 6.73 -47.93
CA ALA A 150 10.86 7.03 -49.33
C ALA A 150 9.36 7.24 -49.63
N PHE A 151 9.00 8.52 -49.70
CA PHE A 151 8.42 9.10 -50.90
C PHE A 151 7.00 8.63 -51.24
N HIS A 152 5.99 9.42 -50.87
CA HIS A 152 4.93 9.88 -51.79
C HIS A 152 3.88 10.76 -51.07
N LEU A 153 3.52 11.85 -51.76
CA LEU A 153 2.21 12.53 -51.77
C LEU A 153 1.96 13.73 -50.85
N ASP A 154 2.27 14.86 -51.47
CA ASP A 154 1.51 16.11 -51.54
C ASP A 154 -0.04 16.01 -51.37
N ARG A 155 -0.60 17.07 -50.78
CA ARG A 155 -2.02 17.44 -50.55
C ARG A 155 -2.84 16.65 -49.52
N TYR A 156 -2.99 17.24 -48.32
CA TYR A 156 -4.02 16.83 -47.35
C TYR A 156 -5.25 17.73 -47.33
N ASN A 157 -6.39 17.03 -47.31
CA ASN A 157 -7.76 17.45 -47.11
C ASN A 157 -8.11 17.39 -45.61
N ARG A 158 -9.28 17.89 -45.22
CA ARG A 158 -9.71 18.25 -43.84
C ARG A 158 -9.88 17.12 -42.80
N ASP A 159 -9.38 15.90 -43.08
CA ASP A 159 -9.41 14.72 -42.19
C ASP A 159 -7.99 14.22 -41.81
N TYR A 160 -7.01 15.13 -41.74
CA TYR A 160 -5.63 14.78 -41.43
C TYR A 160 -5.45 14.51 -39.92
N VAL A 161 -5.16 13.26 -39.57
CA VAL A 161 -4.65 12.84 -38.25
C VAL A 161 -3.14 13.06 -38.24
N VAL A 162 -2.64 13.73 -37.21
CA VAL A 162 -1.19 13.95 -37.01
C VAL A 162 -0.55 12.62 -36.61
N GLU A 163 0.47 12.18 -37.36
CA GLU A 163 1.26 10.98 -37.08
C GLU A 163 2.29 11.26 -35.96
N GLY A 164 2.23 10.49 -34.87
CA GLY A 164 3.10 10.55 -33.68
C GLY A 164 2.50 9.84 -32.44
N GLU A 165 3.33 9.28 -31.55
CA GLU A 165 2.85 8.61 -30.32
C GLU A 165 2.70 9.63 -29.17
N PRO A 166 1.56 9.68 -28.46
CA PRO A 166 1.28 10.66 -27.40
C PRO A 166 2.21 10.66 -26.18
N TYR A 167 3.14 9.72 -26.06
CA TYR A 167 4.02 9.52 -24.89
C TYR A 167 5.50 9.88 -25.13
N ALA A 168 5.82 10.50 -26.26
CA ALA A 168 7.18 10.90 -26.65
C ALA A 168 7.70 12.14 -25.88
N GLY A 169 9.03 12.26 -25.80
CA GLY A 169 9.75 13.39 -25.20
C GLY A 169 10.28 13.16 -23.78
N TYR A 170 11.13 14.09 -23.30
CA TYR A 170 11.66 14.05 -21.93
C TYR A 170 10.65 14.53 -20.88
N ASP A 171 10.88 14.12 -19.64
CA ASP A 171 10.18 14.65 -18.46
C ASP A 171 10.30 16.18 -18.38
N ARG A 172 9.16 16.87 -18.26
CA ARG A 172 9.06 18.32 -18.09
C ARG A 172 8.89 18.66 -16.62
N HIS A 173 9.83 19.42 -16.08
CA HIS A 173 9.82 19.81 -14.66
C HIS A 173 8.63 20.73 -14.33
N ASN A 174 8.30 21.67 -15.22
CA ASN A 174 7.17 22.57 -15.06
C ASN A 174 5.82 21.86 -15.10
N ALA A 175 5.75 20.72 -15.79
CA ALA A 175 4.56 19.87 -15.84
C ALA A 175 4.25 19.23 -14.47
N GLU A 176 5.27 18.81 -13.71
CA GLU A 176 5.07 18.29 -12.33
C GLU A 176 4.51 19.37 -11.39
N VAL A 177 5.02 20.60 -11.49
CA VAL A 177 4.53 21.74 -10.70
C VAL A 177 3.07 22.03 -11.04
N ALA A 178 2.75 22.14 -12.34
CA ALA A 178 1.39 22.41 -12.79
C ALA A 178 0.40 21.29 -12.41
N ALA A 179 0.83 20.02 -12.52
CA ALA A 179 0.04 18.85 -12.16
C ALA A 179 -0.32 18.85 -10.66
N PHE A 180 0.63 19.17 -9.77
CA PHE A 180 0.37 19.32 -8.34
C PHE A 180 -0.68 20.42 -8.06
N HIS A 181 -0.56 21.59 -8.68
CA HIS A 181 -1.54 22.66 -8.49
C HIS A 181 -2.91 22.32 -9.07
N LEU A 182 -2.97 21.59 -10.19
CA LEU A 182 -4.23 21.12 -10.75
C LEU A 182 -4.91 20.07 -9.84
N ASP A 183 -4.14 19.15 -9.26
CA ASP A 183 -4.63 18.16 -8.27
C ASP A 183 -5.30 18.86 -7.07
N ARG A 184 -4.71 19.96 -6.59
CA ARG A 184 -5.30 20.83 -5.55
C ARG A 184 -6.61 21.47 -6.00
N ILE A 185 -6.65 22.04 -7.20
CA ILE A 185 -7.85 22.72 -7.75
C ILE A 185 -9.00 21.72 -7.93
N LEU A 186 -8.69 20.51 -8.42
CA LEU A 186 -9.63 19.41 -8.57
C LEU A 186 -9.97 18.73 -7.23
N GLY A 187 -9.37 19.15 -6.11
CA GLY A 187 -9.67 18.62 -4.78
C GLY A 187 -9.40 17.13 -4.64
N PHE A 188 -8.54 16.58 -5.50
CA PHE A 188 -8.18 15.17 -5.49
C PHE A 188 -7.20 14.86 -4.37
N ARG A 189 -6.22 15.75 -4.15
CA ARG A 189 -5.22 15.67 -3.07
C ARG A 189 -4.42 14.37 -3.09
N ARG A 190 -4.06 13.91 -4.29
CA ARG A 190 -3.37 12.63 -4.52
C ARG A 190 -1.95 12.79 -5.05
N ALA A 191 -1.54 14.00 -5.42
CA ALA A 191 -0.17 14.28 -5.85
C ALA A 191 0.72 14.63 -4.64
N PRO A 192 2.00 14.23 -4.62
CA PRO A 192 2.96 14.77 -3.66
C PRO A 192 3.16 16.27 -3.89
N LEU A 193 3.66 16.96 -2.87
CA LEU A 193 3.99 18.38 -2.97
C LEU A 193 5.11 18.59 -3.98
N VAL A 194 4.95 19.58 -4.87
CA VAL A 194 5.96 19.94 -5.88
C VAL A 194 6.15 21.47 -5.88
N VAL A 195 7.41 21.91 -5.95
CA VAL A 195 7.77 23.33 -6.10
C VAL A 195 8.88 23.50 -7.13
N GLY A 196 8.87 24.60 -7.87
CA GLY A 196 10.00 25.01 -8.70
C GLY A 196 11.22 25.44 -7.86
N ARG A 197 12.43 25.12 -8.33
CA ARG A 197 13.67 25.58 -7.69
C ARG A 197 14.75 25.86 -8.72
N PHE A 198 15.49 26.94 -8.51
CA PHE A 198 16.78 27.17 -9.17
C PHE A 198 17.90 26.63 -8.27
N VAL A 199 18.78 25.82 -8.83
CA VAL A 199 19.87 25.16 -8.13
C VAL A 199 21.19 25.51 -8.81
N ASN A 200 22.17 26.00 -8.05
CA ASN A 200 23.51 26.17 -8.58
C ASN A 200 24.26 24.83 -8.59
N LEU A 201 24.50 24.27 -9.77
CA LEU A 201 25.14 22.96 -9.90
C LEU A 201 26.55 22.93 -9.32
N ARG A 202 27.31 24.04 -9.45
CA ARG A 202 28.69 24.13 -8.98
C ARG A 202 28.78 24.23 -7.46
N THR A 203 27.92 25.00 -6.82
CA THR A 203 28.03 25.32 -5.39
C THR A 203 27.06 24.53 -4.50
N GLU A 204 25.91 24.08 -5.02
CA GLU A 204 24.91 23.36 -4.24
C GLU A 204 24.88 21.85 -4.53
N ILE A 205 25.24 21.39 -5.74
CA ILE A 205 25.17 19.96 -6.11
C ILE A 205 26.53 19.29 -6.05
N LYS A 206 27.49 19.71 -6.88
CA LYS A 206 28.80 19.03 -6.99
C LYS A 206 29.51 18.81 -5.65
N PRO A 207 29.51 19.75 -4.68
CA PRO A 207 30.22 19.55 -3.41
C PRO A 207 29.62 18.47 -2.51
N VAL A 208 28.36 18.09 -2.73
CA VAL A 208 27.61 17.14 -1.92
C VAL A 208 27.12 15.93 -2.73
N ALA A 209 27.58 15.81 -3.99
CA ALA A 209 27.19 14.75 -4.89
C ALA A 209 27.99 13.46 -4.64
N THR A 210 27.35 12.32 -4.83
CA THR A 210 28.04 11.01 -4.84
C THR A 210 29.00 10.91 -6.04
N GLU A 211 30.01 10.05 -5.94
CA GLU A 211 30.91 9.77 -7.08
C GLU A 211 30.14 9.34 -8.33
N GLN A 212 29.04 8.59 -8.15
CA GLN A 212 28.18 8.12 -9.22
C GLN A 212 27.50 9.26 -10.00
N LEU A 213 27.06 10.30 -9.30
CA LEU A 213 26.49 11.50 -9.93
C LEU A 213 27.59 12.40 -10.49
N LEU A 214 28.68 12.59 -9.74
CA LEU A 214 29.83 13.40 -10.13
C LEU A 214 30.46 12.94 -11.44
N SER A 215 30.56 11.63 -11.66
CA SER A 215 31.12 11.05 -12.89
C SER A 215 30.31 11.36 -14.16
N THR A 216 29.10 11.93 -14.02
CA THR A 216 28.21 12.25 -15.14
C THR A 216 28.19 13.74 -15.49
N PHE A 217 28.94 14.56 -14.76
CA PHE A 217 29.06 15.99 -15.06
C PHE A 217 30.00 16.22 -16.23
N LEU A 218 29.59 17.11 -17.13
CA LEU A 218 30.41 17.63 -18.20
C LEU A 218 30.17 19.13 -18.38
N THR A 219 31.02 19.74 -19.19
CA THR A 219 30.87 21.15 -19.58
C THR A 219 30.53 21.21 -21.06
N VAL A 220 29.40 21.82 -21.41
CA VAL A 220 29.01 22.06 -22.81
C VAL A 220 29.05 23.58 -23.05
N GLY A 221 30.05 24.04 -23.80
CA GLY A 221 30.30 25.48 -23.94
C GLY A 221 30.68 26.11 -22.60
N ASN A 222 29.90 27.08 -22.14
CA ASN A 222 30.07 27.73 -20.83
C ASN A 222 29.13 27.17 -19.75
N ASN A 223 28.35 26.13 -20.07
CA ASN A 223 27.31 25.60 -19.19
C ASN A 223 27.77 24.33 -18.48
N THR A 224 27.50 24.25 -17.18
CA THR A 224 27.63 23.02 -16.40
C THR A 224 26.44 22.12 -16.69
N CYS A 225 26.71 20.88 -17.10
CA CYS A 225 25.69 19.92 -17.47
C CYS A 225 25.91 18.57 -16.77
N PHE A 226 24.88 17.75 -16.69
CA PHE A 226 25.00 16.35 -16.30
C PHE A 226 23.97 15.48 -17.02
N TYR A 227 24.32 14.23 -17.31
CA TYR A 227 23.41 13.27 -17.94
C TYR A 227 22.89 12.20 -16.97
N GLY A 228 23.43 12.10 -15.76
CA GLY A 228 22.98 11.16 -14.72
C GLY A 228 23.09 9.69 -15.11
N LYS A 229 22.40 8.82 -14.37
CA LYS A 229 22.33 7.37 -14.67
C LYS A 229 20.87 6.90 -14.62
N CYS A 230 20.34 6.54 -15.79
CA CYS A 230 19.00 6.02 -16.01
C CYS A 230 18.96 5.25 -17.34
N TYR A 231 17.84 4.60 -17.68
CA TYR A 231 17.75 3.76 -18.90
C TYR A 231 18.07 4.54 -20.20
N TYR A 232 17.48 5.74 -20.36
CA TYR A 232 17.69 6.61 -21.52
C TYR A 232 18.78 7.68 -21.32
N CYS A 233 19.49 7.67 -20.19
CA CYS A 233 20.52 8.67 -19.94
C CYS A 233 21.75 8.39 -20.81
N ARG A 234 22.21 9.40 -21.54
CA ARG A 234 23.38 9.35 -22.44
C ARG A 234 24.19 10.63 -22.31
N GLU A 235 25.51 10.52 -22.42
CA GLU A 235 26.41 11.68 -22.40
C GLU A 235 26.12 12.70 -23.52
N THR A 236 25.55 12.24 -24.64
CA THR A 236 25.12 13.06 -25.77
C THR A 236 23.86 13.88 -25.51
N GLU A 237 23.10 13.57 -24.44
CA GLU A 237 21.82 14.20 -24.13
C GLU A 237 21.76 14.75 -22.69
N PRO A 238 22.73 15.59 -22.27
CA PRO A 238 22.78 16.07 -20.91
C PRO A 238 21.71 17.13 -20.64
N ALA A 239 21.32 17.29 -19.38
CA ALA A 239 20.63 18.49 -18.92
C ALA A 239 21.68 19.56 -18.60
N CYS A 240 21.53 20.74 -19.19
CA CYS A 240 22.47 21.85 -19.03
C CYS A 240 21.85 23.02 -18.25
N ALA A 241 22.63 23.58 -17.33
CA ALA A 241 22.33 24.84 -16.67
C ALA A 241 22.52 26.04 -17.61
N ASP A 242 21.99 27.21 -17.22
CA ASP A 242 22.44 28.49 -17.77
C ASP A 242 23.64 28.97 -16.93
N GLY A 243 24.84 28.88 -17.50
CA GLY A 243 26.10 28.93 -16.76
C GLY A 243 26.16 27.78 -15.74
N ASP A 244 25.95 28.10 -14.46
CA ASP A 244 25.89 27.11 -13.37
C ASP A 244 24.48 26.99 -12.74
N MET A 245 23.51 27.83 -13.14
CA MET A 245 22.17 27.85 -12.57
C MET A 245 21.22 26.95 -13.35
N MET A 246 20.72 25.89 -12.69
CA MET A 246 19.76 24.96 -13.27
C MET A 246 18.38 25.15 -12.67
N GLU A 247 17.41 25.36 -13.55
CA GLU A 247 15.99 25.34 -13.22
C GLU A 247 15.48 23.89 -13.15
N GLY A 248 14.61 23.56 -12.20
CA GLY A 248 13.97 22.26 -12.12
C GLY A 248 12.80 22.23 -11.13
N SER A 249 12.18 21.07 -10.99
CA SER A 249 11.12 20.83 -10.01
C SER A 249 11.64 19.94 -8.89
N VAL A 250 11.16 20.21 -7.68
CA VAL A 250 11.46 19.48 -6.46
C VAL A 250 10.19 18.85 -5.95
N THR A 251 10.13 17.52 -5.95
CA THR A 251 8.99 16.74 -5.45
C THR A 251 9.33 16.16 -4.09
N LEU A 252 8.46 16.38 -3.09
CA LEU A 252 8.64 15.85 -1.75
C LEU A 252 8.50 14.32 -1.74
N TRP A 253 9.47 13.63 -1.13
CA TRP A 253 9.37 12.18 -0.95
C TRP A 253 8.29 11.83 0.09
N LEU A 254 7.43 10.87 -0.23
CA LEU A 254 6.39 10.41 0.70
C LEU A 254 7.03 9.69 1.91
N PRO A 255 6.39 9.73 3.10
CA PRO A 255 6.92 9.10 4.31
C PRO A 255 7.11 7.58 4.13
N ASP A 256 8.20 7.04 4.70
CA ASP A 256 8.54 5.61 4.56
C ASP A 256 7.49 4.68 5.23
N VAL A 257 6.64 5.21 6.14
CA VAL A 257 5.49 4.49 6.74
C VAL A 257 4.35 4.21 5.75
N TRP A 258 4.37 4.86 4.58
CA TRP A 258 3.40 4.71 3.51
C TRP A 258 4.05 4.07 2.27
N PRO A 259 4.44 2.77 2.34
CA PRO A 259 5.08 2.10 1.22
C PRO A 259 4.12 2.00 0.03
N LEU A 260 4.67 2.21 -1.17
CA LEU A 260 3.89 2.21 -2.41
C LEU A 260 3.82 0.81 -3.02
N GLN A 261 2.65 0.44 -3.52
CA GLN A 261 2.37 -0.72 -4.35
C GLN A 261 2.15 -0.25 -5.79
N LYS A 262 2.84 -0.90 -6.74
CA LYS A 262 2.69 -0.61 -8.17
C LYS A 262 1.68 -1.55 -8.82
N HIS A 263 0.75 -0.97 -9.56
CA HIS A 263 -0.33 -1.67 -10.28
C HIS A 263 -0.23 -1.39 -11.78
N ARG A 264 -0.55 -2.38 -12.62
CA ARG A 264 -0.68 -2.16 -14.07
C ARG A 264 -2.00 -1.44 -14.36
N HIS A 265 -1.95 -0.40 -15.18
CA HIS A 265 -3.16 0.33 -15.57
C HIS A 265 -4.00 -0.52 -16.55
N PRO A 266 -5.32 -0.72 -16.33
CA PRO A 266 -6.15 -1.52 -17.24
C PRO A 266 -6.19 -0.93 -18.66
N TRP A 267 -6.28 0.40 -18.74
CA TRP A 267 -6.16 1.14 -20.00
C TRP A 267 -4.70 1.47 -20.39
N GLY A 268 -3.73 0.67 -19.93
CA GLY A 268 -2.34 0.83 -20.33
C GLY A 268 -2.15 0.55 -21.82
N ARG A 269 -1.33 1.36 -22.49
CA ARG A 269 -0.94 1.16 -23.89
C ARG A 269 0.02 -0.03 -24.03
N THR A 270 0.17 -0.56 -25.24
CA THR A 270 1.06 -1.68 -25.56
C THR A 270 2.51 -1.25 -25.80
N TYR A 271 2.74 0.01 -26.17
CA TYR A 271 4.05 0.59 -26.54
C TYR A 271 4.78 -0.22 -27.61
N ARG A 272 4.01 -0.83 -28.52
CA ARG A 272 4.52 -1.64 -29.63
C ARG A 272 3.83 -1.18 -30.91
N GLU A 273 4.65 -0.77 -31.87
CA GLU A 273 4.18 -0.35 -33.18
C GLU A 273 3.30 -1.43 -33.83
N GLY A 274 2.16 -1.00 -34.40
CA GLY A 274 1.20 -1.89 -35.05
C GLY A 274 0.41 -2.81 -34.12
N LYS A 275 0.53 -2.71 -32.79
CA LYS A 275 -0.21 -3.54 -31.84
C LYS A 275 -1.14 -2.71 -30.97
N LEU A 276 -2.45 -2.80 -31.23
CA LEU A 276 -3.47 -2.17 -30.40
C LEU A 276 -3.65 -2.89 -29.04
N ALA A 277 -3.94 -2.12 -28.00
CA ALA A 277 -4.40 -2.61 -26.72
C ALA A 277 -5.86 -3.07 -26.81
N ARG A 278 -6.28 -4.01 -25.96
CA ARG A 278 -7.66 -4.55 -26.01
C ARG A 278 -8.72 -3.46 -25.92
N TRP A 279 -8.52 -2.49 -25.03
CA TRP A 279 -9.45 -1.39 -24.81
C TRP A 279 -9.59 -0.45 -26.01
N GLU A 280 -8.67 -0.47 -26.98
CA GLU A 280 -8.71 0.39 -28.17
C GLU A 280 -9.68 -0.14 -29.25
N TYR A 281 -10.02 -1.44 -29.22
CA TYR A 281 -10.92 -2.06 -30.20
C TYR A 281 -12.13 -2.79 -29.59
N ASP A 282 -12.13 -3.06 -28.27
CA ASP A 282 -13.24 -3.67 -27.55
C ASP A 282 -14.08 -2.59 -26.86
N GLU A 283 -15.21 -2.21 -27.46
CA GLU A 283 -16.13 -1.21 -26.88
C GLU A 283 -16.73 -1.65 -25.54
N SER A 284 -16.76 -2.96 -25.26
CA SER A 284 -17.27 -3.54 -24.01
C SER A 284 -16.18 -3.76 -22.96
N TYR A 285 -14.96 -3.27 -23.19
CA TYR A 285 -13.80 -3.53 -22.35
C TYR A 285 -14.04 -3.18 -20.87
N CYS A 286 -14.70 -2.06 -20.57
CA CYS A 286 -14.96 -1.68 -19.18
C CYS A 286 -15.87 -2.68 -18.45
N ASP A 287 -16.77 -3.39 -19.14
CA ASP A 287 -17.63 -4.39 -18.49
C ASP A 287 -16.83 -5.60 -17.99
N ALA A 288 -15.71 -5.91 -18.62
CA ALA A 288 -14.76 -6.89 -18.13
C ALA A 288 -13.95 -6.35 -16.94
N VAL A 289 -13.51 -5.08 -17.02
CA VAL A 289 -12.77 -4.43 -15.92
C VAL A 289 -13.62 -4.36 -14.66
N LYS A 290 -14.90 -3.96 -14.75
CA LYS A 290 -15.87 -3.91 -13.65
C LYS A 290 -16.11 -5.25 -12.93
N LYS A 291 -15.62 -6.36 -13.46
CA LYS A 291 -15.75 -7.71 -12.87
C LYS A 291 -14.42 -8.28 -12.37
N THR A 292 -13.35 -7.49 -12.46
CA THR A 292 -11.99 -7.92 -12.14
C THR A 292 -11.52 -7.20 -10.88
N SER A 293 -11.08 -7.92 -9.86
CA SER A 293 -10.43 -7.33 -8.69
C SER A 293 -9.15 -6.57 -9.08
N PRO A 294 -8.87 -5.39 -8.51
CA PRO A 294 -9.60 -4.69 -7.43
C PRO A 294 -10.62 -3.65 -7.95
N TYR A 295 -11.14 -3.78 -9.18
CA TYR A 295 -12.04 -2.80 -9.82
C TYR A 295 -13.53 -3.17 -9.72
N ASP A 296 -13.81 -4.39 -9.29
CA ASP A 296 -15.15 -4.95 -9.08
C ASP A 296 -15.83 -4.45 -7.79
N SER A 297 -15.05 -3.89 -6.88
CA SER A 297 -15.49 -3.34 -5.60
C SER A 297 -14.57 -2.21 -5.15
N GLY A 298 -14.96 -1.50 -4.08
CA GLY A 298 -14.16 -0.39 -3.55
C GLY A 298 -14.10 0.86 -4.46
N PRO A 299 -13.30 1.86 -4.08
CA PRO A 299 -13.21 3.14 -4.78
C PRO A 299 -12.31 3.10 -6.03
N ARG A 300 -11.63 1.98 -6.31
CA ARG A 300 -10.49 1.94 -7.24
C ARG A 300 -10.86 2.28 -8.69
N LEU A 301 -11.99 1.79 -9.19
CA LEU A 301 -12.42 2.11 -10.56
C LEU A 301 -12.76 3.60 -10.71
N LEU A 302 -13.44 4.19 -9.72
CA LEU A 302 -13.71 5.62 -9.68
C LEU A 302 -12.40 6.43 -9.55
N ASP A 303 -11.40 5.92 -8.82
CA ASP A 303 -10.07 6.54 -8.74
C ASP A 303 -9.37 6.57 -10.10
N ILE A 304 -9.48 5.49 -10.88
CA ILE A 304 -8.99 5.46 -12.27
C ILE A 304 -9.70 6.49 -13.13
N ILE A 305 -11.02 6.66 -12.98
CA ILE A 305 -11.78 7.61 -13.79
C ILE A 305 -11.43 9.06 -13.45
N ASP A 306 -11.32 9.39 -12.17
CA ASP A 306 -10.81 10.71 -11.74
C ASP A 306 -9.41 10.97 -12.31
N THR A 307 -8.56 9.94 -12.29
CA THR A 307 -7.20 10.01 -12.83
C THR A 307 -7.20 10.18 -14.34
N ALA A 308 -8.12 9.54 -15.06
CA ALA A 308 -8.27 9.71 -16.51
C ALA A 308 -8.74 11.14 -16.87
N VAL A 309 -9.64 11.72 -16.07
CA VAL A 309 -10.02 13.13 -16.19
C VAL A 309 -8.80 14.04 -15.95
N PHE A 310 -8.05 13.78 -14.88
CA PHE A 310 -6.82 14.51 -14.56
C PHE A 310 -5.80 14.45 -15.71
N ASP A 311 -5.47 13.23 -16.15
CA ASP A 311 -4.50 12.97 -17.21
C ASP A 311 -4.92 13.59 -18.53
N TYR A 312 -6.22 13.58 -18.86
CA TYR A 312 -6.71 14.21 -20.09
C TYR A 312 -6.53 15.73 -20.04
N LEU A 313 -6.86 16.39 -18.91
CA LEU A 313 -6.70 17.83 -18.76
C LEU A 313 -5.23 18.26 -18.96
N ILE A 314 -4.29 17.49 -18.39
CA ILE A 314 -2.86 17.78 -18.53
C ILE A 314 -2.26 17.23 -19.83
N GLY A 315 -2.95 16.34 -20.54
CA GLY A 315 -2.46 15.65 -21.74
C GLY A 315 -1.37 14.62 -21.44
N ASN A 316 -1.51 13.85 -20.35
CA ASN A 316 -0.62 12.75 -19.99
C ASN A 316 -1.14 11.42 -20.54
N ALA A 317 -0.57 10.94 -21.64
CA ALA A 317 -0.94 9.67 -22.24
C ALA A 317 -0.06 8.48 -21.80
N ASP A 318 0.85 8.68 -20.83
CA ASP A 318 1.87 7.70 -20.44
C ASP A 318 1.59 7.01 -19.09
N ARG A 319 0.36 7.06 -18.56
CA ARG A 319 0.01 6.36 -17.31
C ARG A 319 -0.24 4.87 -17.53
N HIS A 320 0.84 4.12 -17.76
CA HIS A 320 0.82 2.67 -17.97
C HIS A 320 0.84 1.85 -16.67
N HIS A 321 1.27 2.47 -15.58
CA HIS A 321 1.13 1.96 -14.22
C HIS A 321 0.61 3.08 -13.33
N TYR A 322 0.05 2.68 -12.20
CA TYR A 322 -0.28 3.59 -11.12
C TYR A 322 0.18 3.02 -9.80
N GLU A 323 0.33 3.88 -8.79
CA GLU A 323 0.78 3.47 -7.47
C GLU A 323 -0.31 3.75 -6.44
N SER A 324 -0.35 2.93 -5.39
CA SER A 324 -1.25 3.08 -4.25
C SER A 324 -0.49 2.75 -2.96
N PHE A 325 -1.00 3.09 -1.79
CA PHE A 325 -0.40 2.59 -0.54
C PHE A 325 -0.59 1.07 -0.41
N GLN A 326 0.38 0.37 0.19
CA GLN A 326 0.26 -1.07 0.50
C GLN A 326 -0.69 -1.30 1.70
N ASP A 327 -1.26 -2.51 1.77
CA ASP A 327 -1.93 -3.08 2.95
C ASP A 327 -3.21 -2.40 3.48
N ASP A 328 -4.09 -1.91 2.60
CA ASP A 328 -5.36 -1.29 3.04
C ASP A 328 -6.65 -1.90 2.46
N GLU A 329 -6.61 -3.19 2.12
CA GLU A 329 -7.80 -3.95 1.70
C GLU A 329 -8.51 -3.36 0.47
N GLY A 330 -7.78 -2.60 -0.36
CA GLY A 330 -8.30 -1.97 -1.58
C GLY A 330 -8.93 -0.58 -1.37
N ALA A 331 -8.84 -0.03 -0.15
CA ALA A 331 -9.31 1.33 0.15
C ALA A 331 -8.38 2.43 -0.42
N SER A 332 -7.13 2.11 -0.73
CA SER A 332 -6.08 3.11 -0.99
C SER A 332 -6.40 3.87 -2.25
N MET A 333 -6.24 5.19 -2.19
CA MET A 333 -6.31 5.98 -3.40
C MET A 333 -5.16 5.68 -4.36
N LEU A 334 -5.42 5.96 -5.63
CA LEU A 334 -4.39 6.06 -6.65
C LEU A 334 -3.56 7.34 -6.39
N ILE A 335 -2.25 7.20 -6.22
CA ILE A 335 -1.31 8.33 -6.03
C ILE A 335 -0.88 8.87 -7.40
N LEU A 336 -1.00 10.19 -7.60
CA LEU A 336 -0.67 10.86 -8.86
C LEU A 336 0.83 11.16 -8.94
N LEU A 337 1.61 10.12 -9.21
CA LEU A 337 3.06 10.21 -9.41
C LEU A 337 3.44 10.26 -10.91
N ASP A 338 4.65 10.78 -11.15
CA ASP A 338 5.30 10.91 -12.47
C ASP A 338 4.41 11.60 -13.54
N ASN A 339 4.00 12.84 -13.26
CA ASN A 339 3.16 13.65 -14.16
C ASN A 339 3.98 14.47 -15.17
N ALA A 340 5.31 14.31 -15.20
CA ALA A 340 6.22 15.08 -16.03
C ALA A 340 6.03 14.92 -17.55
N LYS A 341 5.36 13.86 -18.02
CA LYS A 341 5.00 13.66 -19.43
C LYS A 341 3.69 14.33 -19.85
N SER A 342 3.31 15.41 -19.17
CA SER A 342 2.12 16.22 -19.46
C SER A 342 2.46 17.62 -19.96
N PHE A 343 1.50 18.34 -20.54
CA PHE A 343 1.71 19.68 -21.13
C PHE A 343 2.76 19.70 -22.24
N GLY A 344 2.70 18.74 -23.17
CA GLY A 344 3.65 18.67 -24.30
C GLY A 344 3.16 19.31 -25.60
N ASN A 345 1.84 19.33 -25.79
CA ASN A 345 1.22 19.94 -26.95
C ASN A 345 -0.09 20.62 -26.52
N PRO A 346 -0.21 21.96 -26.64
CA PRO A 346 -1.43 22.68 -26.31
C PRO A 346 -2.49 22.61 -27.41
N SER A 347 -2.12 22.17 -28.62
CA SER A 347 -2.98 22.14 -29.80
C SER A 347 -3.61 20.76 -30.07
N LEU A 348 -3.22 19.74 -29.28
CA LEU A 348 -3.69 18.37 -29.42
C LEU A 348 -4.40 17.93 -28.13
N ASP A 349 -5.61 17.40 -28.30
CA ASP A 349 -6.41 16.82 -27.23
C ASP A 349 -6.55 15.30 -27.45
N GLU A 350 -5.75 14.52 -26.72
CA GLU A 350 -5.67 13.07 -26.90
C GLU A 350 -6.89 12.36 -26.27
N ARG A 351 -7.96 12.23 -27.05
CA ARG A 351 -9.25 11.67 -26.61
C ARG A 351 -9.12 10.26 -26.01
N SER A 352 -8.15 9.46 -26.45
CA SER A 352 -7.99 8.09 -25.93
C SER A 352 -7.68 8.04 -24.43
N ILE A 353 -7.14 9.11 -23.82
CA ILE A 353 -6.94 9.19 -22.37
C ILE A 353 -8.27 9.10 -21.61
N LEU A 354 -9.37 9.60 -22.18
CA LEU A 354 -10.71 9.52 -21.58
C LEU A 354 -11.39 8.16 -21.73
N ALA A 355 -10.70 7.14 -22.27
CA ALA A 355 -11.26 5.78 -22.42
C ALA A 355 -11.93 5.22 -21.17
N PRO A 356 -11.34 5.31 -19.97
CA PRO A 356 -12.03 4.88 -18.75
C PRO A 356 -13.38 5.59 -18.53
N LEU A 357 -13.46 6.89 -18.79
CA LEU A 357 -14.69 7.66 -18.59
C LEU A 357 -15.76 7.30 -19.62
N TYR A 358 -15.44 7.33 -20.92
CA TYR A 358 -16.46 7.11 -21.96
C TYR A 358 -16.85 5.64 -22.13
N GLN A 359 -16.00 4.68 -21.73
CA GLN A 359 -16.36 3.25 -21.76
C GLN A 359 -17.13 2.83 -20.50
N CYS A 360 -16.74 3.33 -19.32
CA CYS A 360 -17.40 2.94 -18.08
C CYS A 360 -18.67 3.73 -17.79
N CYS A 361 -18.76 4.96 -18.30
CA CYS A 361 -19.84 5.91 -18.10
C CYS A 361 -20.27 6.05 -16.63
N ILE A 362 -19.30 6.18 -15.72
CA ILE A 362 -19.52 6.52 -14.31
C ILE A 362 -18.53 7.62 -13.91
N ILE A 363 -18.90 8.48 -12.97
CA ILE A 363 -18.03 9.52 -12.39
C ILE A 363 -18.53 9.88 -10.99
N ARG A 364 -17.62 10.30 -10.11
CA ARG A 364 -17.99 10.77 -8.77
C ARG A 364 -18.82 12.05 -8.83
N VAL A 365 -19.82 12.13 -7.96
CA VAL A 365 -20.64 13.34 -7.79
C VAL A 365 -19.77 14.55 -7.42
N SER A 366 -18.82 14.42 -6.49
CA SER A 366 -17.91 15.52 -6.13
C SER A 366 -17.04 15.96 -7.30
N THR A 367 -16.49 15.02 -8.07
CA THR A 367 -15.71 15.33 -9.28
C THR A 367 -16.56 16.07 -10.29
N TRP A 368 -17.77 15.57 -10.59
CA TRP A 368 -18.71 16.21 -11.51
C TRP A 368 -19.09 17.64 -11.09
N ASN A 369 -19.45 17.83 -9.82
CA ASN A 369 -19.82 19.13 -9.28
C ASN A 369 -18.65 20.12 -9.40
N ARG A 370 -17.45 19.67 -9.06
CA ARG A 370 -16.24 20.49 -9.12
C ARG A 370 -15.87 20.89 -10.53
N LEU A 371 -15.91 19.97 -11.50
CA LEU A 371 -15.68 20.28 -12.91
C LEU A 371 -16.68 21.32 -13.42
N ASN A 372 -17.94 21.26 -12.98
CA ASN A 372 -18.96 22.24 -13.33
C ASN A 372 -18.71 23.63 -12.74
N TYR A 373 -18.12 23.74 -11.55
CA TYR A 373 -17.73 25.04 -10.97
C TYR A 373 -16.50 25.64 -11.66
N LEU A 374 -15.67 24.82 -12.30
CA LEU A 374 -14.42 25.22 -12.94
C LEU A 374 -14.57 25.64 -14.42
N LYS A 375 -15.77 25.54 -15.01
CA LYS A 375 -16.04 25.94 -16.41
C LYS A 375 -15.95 27.46 -16.62
N ASN A 376 -16.12 27.90 -17.87
CA ASN A 376 -16.19 29.32 -18.26
C ASN A 376 -14.94 30.15 -17.91
N GLY A 377 -13.73 29.59 -18.04
CA GLY A 377 -12.50 30.34 -17.76
C GLY A 377 -12.01 30.26 -16.32
N VAL A 378 -12.76 29.62 -15.42
CA VAL A 378 -12.40 29.54 -14.01
C VAL A 378 -11.20 28.63 -13.80
N LEU A 379 -11.13 27.47 -14.48
CA LEU A 379 -10.02 26.52 -14.34
C LEU A 379 -8.67 27.15 -14.72
N LYS A 380 -8.55 27.75 -15.91
CA LYS A 380 -7.30 28.42 -16.29
C LYS A 380 -6.92 29.55 -15.33
N SER A 381 -7.89 30.32 -14.85
CA SER A 381 -7.65 31.45 -13.95
C SER A 381 -7.18 30.97 -12.57
N ALA A 382 -7.80 29.91 -12.05
CA ALA A 382 -7.43 29.24 -10.83
C ALA A 382 -6.01 28.66 -10.93
N LEU A 383 -5.69 27.96 -12.02
CA LEU A 383 -4.38 27.36 -12.26
C LEU A 383 -3.29 28.43 -12.38
N LYS A 384 -3.54 29.50 -13.15
CA LYS A 384 -2.63 30.65 -13.29
C LYS A 384 -2.36 31.33 -11.94
N SER A 385 -3.41 31.50 -11.12
CA SER A 385 -3.29 32.08 -9.77
C SER A 385 -2.50 31.19 -8.81
N ALA A 386 -2.78 29.88 -8.80
CA ALA A 386 -2.13 28.92 -7.91
C ALA A 386 -0.62 28.81 -8.15
N MET A 387 -0.19 28.92 -9.41
CA MET A 387 1.22 28.85 -9.81
C MET A 387 1.95 30.21 -9.79
N ALA A 388 1.25 31.32 -9.52
CA ALA A 388 1.81 32.67 -9.69
C ALA A 388 3.01 32.96 -8.77
N HIS A 389 3.05 32.34 -7.59
CA HIS A 389 4.08 32.54 -6.57
C HIS A 389 5.11 31.40 -6.52
N ASP A 390 5.00 30.43 -7.42
CA ASP A 390 6.04 29.40 -7.55
C ASP A 390 7.35 30.06 -8.04
N PRO A 391 8.53 29.67 -7.53
CA PRO A 391 9.80 30.31 -7.88
C PRO A 391 10.13 30.28 -9.38
N ILE A 392 9.60 29.30 -10.14
CA ILE A 392 9.84 29.19 -11.59
C ILE A 392 8.70 29.77 -12.44
N SER A 393 7.84 30.60 -11.85
CA SER A 393 6.77 31.33 -12.55
C SER A 393 7.35 32.20 -13.69
N PRO A 394 6.76 32.19 -14.89
CA PRO A 394 5.58 31.43 -15.30
C PRO A 394 5.84 29.92 -15.47
N VAL A 395 4.99 29.10 -14.88
CA VAL A 395 5.09 27.62 -14.95
C VAL A 395 4.56 27.08 -16.28
N LEU A 396 3.41 27.56 -16.74
CA LEU A 396 2.81 27.20 -18.03
C LEU A 396 2.70 28.43 -18.94
N SER A 397 2.76 28.22 -20.25
CA SER A 397 2.46 29.24 -21.25
C SER A 397 0.94 29.43 -21.39
N ASP A 398 0.51 30.59 -21.88
CA ASP A 398 -0.92 30.90 -22.07
C ASP A 398 -1.64 29.89 -23.00
N PRO A 399 -1.04 29.37 -24.09
CA PRO A 399 -1.66 28.31 -24.89
C PRO A 399 -2.01 27.04 -24.10
N HIS A 400 -1.14 26.61 -23.19
CA HIS A 400 -1.43 25.46 -22.32
C HIS A 400 -2.56 25.75 -21.33
N LEU A 401 -2.64 26.98 -20.82
CA LEU A 401 -3.74 27.40 -19.94
C LEU A 401 -5.08 27.40 -20.68
N ASP A 402 -5.11 27.88 -21.92
CA ASP A 402 -6.32 27.85 -22.76
C ASP A 402 -6.70 26.41 -23.16
N ALA A 403 -5.72 25.54 -23.43
CA ALA A 403 -5.96 24.13 -23.74
C ALA A 403 -6.64 23.38 -22.58
N VAL A 404 -6.26 23.66 -21.33
CA VAL A 404 -6.88 23.04 -20.14
C VAL A 404 -8.39 23.36 -20.05
N ASP A 405 -8.79 24.60 -20.35
CA ASP A 405 -10.21 24.97 -20.41
C ASP A 405 -10.95 24.26 -21.55
N GLN A 406 -10.34 24.13 -22.73
CA GLN A 406 -10.93 23.40 -23.85
C GLN A 406 -11.15 21.93 -23.51
N ARG A 407 -10.13 21.29 -22.92
CA ARG A 407 -10.20 19.90 -22.46
C ARG A 407 -11.28 19.71 -21.39
N LEU A 408 -11.44 20.66 -20.46
CA LEU A 408 -12.53 20.61 -19.48
C LEU A 408 -13.90 20.54 -20.17
N LEU A 409 -14.12 21.30 -21.24
CA LEU A 409 -15.37 21.23 -22.01
C LEU A 409 -15.57 19.85 -22.65
N SER A 410 -14.51 19.21 -23.15
CA SER A 410 -14.59 17.85 -23.69
C SER A 410 -14.95 16.81 -22.61
N VAL A 411 -14.39 16.94 -21.39
CA VAL A 411 -14.75 16.08 -20.25
C VAL A 411 -16.23 16.24 -19.93
N LEU A 412 -16.70 17.48 -19.78
CA LEU A 412 -18.11 17.77 -19.48
C LEU A 412 -19.05 17.25 -20.58
N ALA A 413 -18.66 17.39 -21.85
CA ALA A 413 -19.41 16.85 -22.99
C ALA A 413 -19.47 15.31 -22.96
N THR A 414 -18.37 14.66 -22.58
CA THR A 414 -18.29 13.19 -22.46
C THR A 414 -19.21 12.68 -21.34
N VAL A 415 -19.18 13.30 -20.16
CA VAL A 415 -20.10 12.93 -19.07
C VAL A 415 -21.55 13.19 -19.49
N LYS A 416 -21.82 14.30 -20.16
CA LYS A 416 -23.17 14.61 -20.66
C LYS A 416 -23.68 13.54 -21.63
N GLN A 417 -22.82 13.09 -22.55
CA GLN A 417 -23.15 12.01 -23.46
C GLN A 417 -23.51 10.72 -22.69
N CYS A 418 -22.72 10.37 -21.66
CA CYS A 418 -23.04 9.24 -20.79
C CYS A 418 -24.39 9.43 -20.06
N THR A 419 -24.66 10.62 -19.51
CA THR A 419 -25.93 10.87 -18.79
C THR A 419 -27.13 10.87 -19.72
N ASP A 420 -26.98 11.35 -20.96
CA ASP A 420 -28.04 11.33 -21.98
C ASP A 420 -28.35 9.89 -22.42
N GLN A 421 -27.35 9.00 -22.41
CA GLN A 421 -27.49 7.59 -22.80
C GLN A 421 -27.99 6.67 -21.67
N PHE A 422 -27.46 6.83 -20.45
CA PHE A 422 -27.66 5.89 -19.34
C PHE A 422 -28.43 6.48 -18.14
N GLY A 423 -28.75 7.77 -18.17
CA GLY A 423 -29.40 8.50 -17.08
C GLY A 423 -28.43 9.00 -16.01
N MET A 424 -28.78 10.08 -15.30
CA MET A 424 -27.91 10.69 -14.28
C MET A 424 -27.63 9.76 -13.10
N ASP A 425 -28.63 9.04 -12.61
CA ASP A 425 -28.50 8.17 -11.42
C ASP A 425 -27.55 6.98 -11.64
N THR A 426 -27.37 6.57 -12.90
CA THR A 426 -26.44 5.49 -13.28
C THR A 426 -25.01 5.99 -13.41
N VAL A 427 -24.84 7.22 -13.92
CA VAL A 427 -23.54 7.80 -14.26
C VAL A 427 -22.91 8.50 -13.06
N LEU A 428 -23.70 9.19 -12.25
CA LEU A 428 -23.22 9.93 -11.09
C LEU A 428 -23.23 9.02 -9.86
N VAL A 429 -22.04 8.67 -9.37
CA VAL A 429 -21.85 7.77 -8.24
C VAL A 429 -21.46 8.59 -7.00
N GLU A 430 -22.19 8.41 -5.90
CA GLU A 430 -21.93 9.08 -4.63
C GLU A 430 -20.59 8.65 -4.00
N ASP A 431 -19.88 9.60 -3.39
CA ASP A 431 -18.54 9.37 -2.80
C ASP A 431 -18.57 8.46 -1.57
N ARG A 432 -19.71 8.47 -0.87
CA ARG A 432 -19.96 7.57 0.25
C ARG A 432 -20.32 6.23 -0.35
N MET A 433 -19.42 5.25 -0.27
CA MET A 433 -19.89 3.88 -0.22
C MET A 433 -20.79 3.76 1.00
N PRO A 434 -22.12 3.56 0.86
CA PRO A 434 -22.85 3.01 1.97
C PRO A 434 -22.19 1.67 2.31
N LEU A 435 -21.97 1.41 3.59
CA LEU A 435 -21.70 0.06 4.13
C LEU A 435 -22.94 -0.82 3.90
N SER A 436 -23.30 -1.05 2.64
CA SER A 436 -24.47 -1.80 2.20
C SER A 436 -24.13 -2.59 0.93
N HIS A 437 -23.10 -3.42 1.00
CA HIS A 437 -22.96 -4.58 0.11
C HIS A 437 -22.61 -5.84 0.92
N PHE A 438 -23.37 -6.10 1.97
CA PHE A 438 -23.80 -7.45 2.31
C PHE A 438 -25.33 -7.47 2.32
N THR A 439 -25.95 -7.41 1.13
CA THR A 439 -27.24 -8.06 0.82
C THR A 439 -27.63 -7.75 -0.61
N GLY A 440 -27.90 -8.78 -1.40
CA GLY A 440 -28.93 -8.69 -2.44
C GLY A 440 -28.53 -9.15 -3.84
N GLN A 441 -28.40 -10.46 -4.03
CA GLN A 441 -29.00 -11.07 -5.21
C GLN A 441 -30.46 -10.62 -5.34
N ALA A 442 -30.87 -10.36 -6.57
CA ALA A 442 -32.20 -9.90 -6.96
C ALA A 442 -33.35 -10.65 -6.25
N TRP A 443 -34.28 -9.91 -5.65
CA TRP A 443 -35.54 -10.46 -5.17
C TRP A 443 -36.59 -10.42 -6.29
N PRO A 444 -37.28 -11.54 -6.58
CA PRO A 444 -38.51 -11.50 -7.35
C PRO A 444 -39.62 -10.87 -6.49
N SER A 445 -40.49 -10.12 -7.15
CA SER A 445 -41.69 -9.49 -6.60
C SER A 445 -42.61 -10.51 -5.88
N PHE A 446 -42.86 -10.32 -4.57
CA PHE A 446 -43.88 -11.06 -3.82
C PHE A 446 -44.68 -10.16 -2.83
N PRO A 447 -45.93 -10.51 -2.48
CA PRO A 447 -46.96 -9.57 -2.00
C PRO A 447 -47.05 -9.38 -0.47
N PHE A 448 -47.47 -8.17 -0.09
CA PHE A 448 -47.58 -7.57 1.25
C PHE A 448 -48.55 -8.20 2.28
N ARG A 449 -48.65 -9.53 2.41
CA ARG A 449 -49.69 -10.14 3.29
C ARG A 449 -49.26 -10.67 4.66
N ASP A 450 -47.96 -10.80 4.97
CA ASP A 450 -47.51 -11.46 6.21
C ASP A 450 -46.72 -10.60 7.23
N LEU A 451 -46.58 -9.29 7.01
CA LEU A 451 -45.87 -8.37 7.90
C LEU A 451 -46.41 -8.35 9.35
N ARG A 452 -47.71 -8.61 9.52
CA ARG A 452 -48.39 -8.57 10.83
C ARG A 452 -48.08 -9.76 11.73
N LYS A 453 -47.68 -10.90 11.16
CA LYS A 453 -47.25 -12.10 11.91
C LYS A 453 -45.81 -11.95 12.40
N TRP A 454 -44.93 -11.41 11.55
CA TRP A 454 -43.53 -11.17 11.89
C TRP A 454 -43.33 -10.13 12.99
N VAL A 455 -44.07 -9.02 12.98
CA VAL A 455 -43.99 -8.00 14.04
C VAL A 455 -44.43 -8.55 15.41
N ARG A 456 -45.41 -9.46 15.44
CA ARG A 456 -45.85 -10.10 16.69
C ARG A 456 -44.85 -11.15 17.18
N ALA A 457 -44.22 -11.91 16.27
CA ALA A 457 -43.19 -12.87 16.61
C ALA A 457 -41.91 -12.19 17.13
N ALA A 458 -41.47 -11.11 16.47
CA ALA A 458 -40.33 -10.29 16.90
C ALA A 458 -40.58 -9.63 18.27
N GLY A 459 -41.80 -9.12 18.50
CA GLY A 459 -42.19 -8.55 19.80
C GLY A 459 -42.33 -9.58 20.93
N ALA A 460 -42.58 -10.86 20.62
CA ALA A 460 -42.58 -11.94 21.59
C ALA A 460 -41.15 -12.42 21.91
N LEU A 461 -40.28 -12.51 20.88
CA LEU A 461 -38.88 -12.89 21.03
C LEU A 461 -38.09 -11.86 21.85
N SER A 462 -38.30 -10.57 21.54
CA SER A 462 -37.69 -9.44 22.25
C SER A 462 -38.03 -9.44 23.74
N ARG A 463 -39.29 -9.68 24.11
CA ARG A 463 -39.70 -9.76 25.52
C ARG A 463 -39.09 -10.93 26.27
N ARG A 464 -38.90 -12.07 25.60
CA ARG A 464 -38.28 -13.27 26.18
C ARG A 464 -36.77 -13.07 26.37
N TYR A 465 -36.12 -12.40 25.42
CA TYR A 465 -34.71 -12.02 25.51
C TYR A 465 -34.46 -11.00 26.63
N TRP A 466 -35.32 -9.99 26.75
CA TRP A 466 -35.25 -9.00 27.84
C TRP A 466 -35.53 -9.59 29.22
N ALA A 467 -36.41 -10.59 29.34
CA ALA A 467 -36.64 -11.30 30.60
C ALA A 467 -35.44 -12.16 31.03
N LEU A 468 -34.82 -12.89 30.08
CA LEU A 468 -33.61 -13.68 30.33
C LEU A 468 -32.40 -12.80 30.66
N PHE A 469 -32.23 -11.68 29.96
CA PHE A 469 -31.20 -10.69 30.24
C PHE A 469 -31.38 -10.08 31.63
N ARG A 470 -32.60 -9.69 32.00
CA ARG A 470 -32.89 -9.09 33.31
C ARG A 470 -32.62 -10.04 34.48
N CYS A 471 -32.97 -11.33 34.35
CA CYS A 471 -32.69 -12.32 35.41
C CYS A 471 -31.21 -12.75 35.47
N ARG A 472 -30.41 -12.53 34.41
CA ARG A 472 -28.97 -12.80 34.41
C ARG A 472 -28.14 -11.64 34.97
N VAL A 473 -28.64 -10.40 34.85
CA VAL A 473 -27.97 -9.20 35.35
C VAL A 473 -28.40 -8.85 36.79
N TRP A 474 -29.64 -9.12 37.20
CA TRP A 474 -30.12 -8.91 38.58
C TRP A 474 -30.83 -10.14 39.16
N PRO A 475 -30.08 -11.08 39.78
CA PRO A 475 -30.63 -12.34 40.30
C PRO A 475 -31.71 -12.15 41.37
N GLU A 476 -31.65 -11.08 42.15
CA GLU A 476 -32.55 -10.85 43.29
C GLU A 476 -33.96 -10.35 42.91
N THR A 477 -34.21 -10.05 41.63
CA THR A 477 -35.52 -9.57 41.15
C THR A 477 -36.35 -10.63 40.45
N CYS A 478 -35.85 -11.87 40.37
CA CYS A 478 -36.50 -12.94 39.63
C CYS A 478 -37.31 -13.83 40.58
N SER A 479 -38.50 -13.38 40.98
CA SER A 479 -39.48 -14.23 41.67
C SER A 479 -40.84 -14.21 40.98
N LEU A 480 -41.21 -15.42 40.53
CA LEU A 480 -42.55 -15.93 40.18
C LEU A 480 -43.24 -15.30 38.96
N ASP A 481 -43.14 -16.00 37.83
CA ASP A 481 -44.32 -16.35 37.05
C ASP A 481 -44.11 -17.75 36.43
N LYS A 482 -44.68 -18.75 37.11
CA LYS A 482 -44.85 -20.11 36.59
C LYS A 482 -46.19 -20.16 35.87
N GLU A 483 -46.19 -20.30 34.55
CA GLU A 483 -47.27 -20.98 33.79
C GLU A 483 -46.84 -21.31 32.35
N ALA A 484 -46.44 -22.58 32.15
CA ALA A 484 -46.68 -23.53 31.04
C ALA A 484 -46.59 -23.14 29.52
N PRO A 485 -46.50 -24.11 28.59
CA PRO A 485 -45.81 -25.41 28.61
C PRO A 485 -44.83 -25.58 27.42
N ALA A 486 -44.00 -26.63 27.52
CA ALA A 486 -43.16 -27.13 26.44
C ALA A 486 -44.02 -27.68 25.28
N GLY A 487 -43.84 -27.10 24.10
CA GLY A 487 -44.25 -27.68 22.81
C GLY A 487 -43.05 -27.67 21.89
N ALA A 488 -42.42 -28.83 21.73
CA ALA A 488 -41.36 -29.03 20.75
C ALA A 488 -41.96 -28.90 19.34
N LEU A 489 -41.53 -27.87 18.60
CA LEU A 489 -41.67 -27.81 17.15
C LEU A 489 -40.27 -27.58 16.60
N GLY A 490 -39.71 -28.67 16.07
CA GLY A 490 -38.36 -28.74 15.54
C GLY A 490 -38.11 -27.71 14.45
N TRP A 491 -37.20 -26.79 14.75
CA TRP A 491 -36.42 -26.05 13.79
C TRP A 491 -34.98 -26.15 14.29
N SER A 492 -34.13 -26.79 13.49
CA SER A 492 -32.68 -26.67 13.61
C SER A 492 -32.33 -25.18 13.65
N LEU A 493 -31.64 -24.74 14.71
CA LEU A 493 -30.99 -23.43 14.74
C LEU A 493 -30.13 -23.29 13.48
N PRO A 494 -30.39 -22.32 12.58
CA PRO A 494 -29.46 -22.06 11.50
C PRO A 494 -28.16 -21.50 12.09
N LEU A 495 -27.02 -21.94 11.55
CA LEU A 495 -25.65 -21.52 11.89
C LEU A 495 -25.45 -20.00 12.06
N LEU A 496 -26.35 -19.16 11.54
CA LEU A 496 -26.36 -17.71 11.76
C LEU A 496 -26.54 -17.30 13.23
N GLY A 497 -27.20 -18.12 14.05
CA GLY A 497 -27.37 -17.85 15.47
C GLY A 497 -26.05 -17.95 16.24
N GLN A 498 -25.20 -18.91 15.88
CA GLN A 498 -23.86 -19.06 16.47
C GLN A 498 -22.93 -17.94 16.04
N GLN A 499 -22.91 -17.51 14.78
CA GLN A 499 -22.08 -16.38 14.33
C GLN A 499 -22.47 -15.06 15.00
N TYR A 500 -23.76 -14.77 15.15
CA TYR A 500 -24.20 -13.57 15.87
C TYR A 500 -23.92 -13.65 17.37
N LEU A 501 -24.03 -14.84 17.97
CA LEU A 501 -23.58 -15.09 19.35
C LEU A 501 -22.07 -14.91 19.46
N ASP A 502 -21.25 -15.39 18.53
CA ASP A 502 -19.79 -15.23 18.55
C ASP A 502 -19.36 -13.78 18.34
N ILE A 503 -20.07 -13.00 17.53
CA ILE A 503 -19.83 -11.57 17.34
C ILE A 503 -20.21 -10.79 18.61
N LEU A 504 -21.38 -11.09 19.20
CA LEU A 504 -21.82 -10.46 20.45
C LEU A 504 -20.97 -10.89 21.64
N THR A 505 -20.49 -12.13 21.65
CA THR A 505 -19.57 -12.65 22.65
C THR A 505 -18.21 -12.00 22.45
N THR A 506 -17.67 -11.93 21.24
CA THR A 506 -16.43 -11.21 20.89
C THR A 506 -16.46 -9.74 21.31
N TRP A 507 -17.57 -9.04 21.04
CA TRP A 507 -17.74 -7.65 21.41
C TRP A 507 -17.94 -7.49 22.93
N TYR A 508 -18.59 -8.43 23.59
CA TYR A 508 -18.71 -8.43 25.05
C TYR A 508 -17.37 -8.78 25.75
N CYS A 509 -16.58 -9.71 25.18
CA CYS A 509 -15.23 -10.09 25.61
C CYS A 509 -14.22 -8.95 25.46
N SER A 510 -14.41 -8.03 24.51
CA SER A 510 -13.53 -6.87 24.35
C SER A 510 -13.77 -5.78 25.38
N PHE A 511 -14.90 -5.80 26.09
CA PHE A 511 -15.24 -4.85 27.15
C PHE A 511 -15.23 -5.47 28.56
N GLN A 512 -15.16 -6.80 28.69
CA GLN A 512 -15.09 -7.50 29.97
C GLN A 512 -14.41 -8.87 29.80
N ASP A 513 -13.43 -9.18 30.66
CA ASP A 513 -12.61 -10.41 30.61
C ASP A 513 -13.44 -11.68 30.45
N CYS A 514 -13.59 -12.12 29.21
CA CYS A 514 -14.31 -13.33 28.86
C CYS A 514 -13.34 -14.22 28.09
N CYS A 515 -12.33 -14.72 28.80
CA CYS A 515 -11.35 -15.67 28.30
C CYS A 515 -11.01 -16.63 29.44
N ASP A 516 -10.87 -17.92 29.14
CA ASP A 516 -10.59 -18.97 30.14
C ASP A 516 -9.23 -18.79 30.84
N HIS A 517 -8.36 -17.90 30.32
CA HIS A 517 -6.96 -17.70 30.75
C HIS A 517 -6.57 -16.24 31.08
N GLY A 518 -7.51 -15.30 31.21
CA GLY A 518 -7.24 -13.95 31.74
C GLY A 518 -6.73 -12.88 30.77
N ASP A 519 -6.07 -13.20 29.65
CA ASP A 519 -5.72 -12.23 28.58
C ASP A 519 -6.35 -12.62 27.24
N CYS A 520 -7.32 -11.83 26.77
CA CYS A 520 -8.07 -12.09 25.56
C CYS A 520 -7.32 -11.87 24.23
N ARG A 521 -6.06 -11.45 24.30
CA ARG A 521 -5.17 -11.31 23.14
C ARG A 521 -4.49 -12.63 22.76
N VAL A 522 -4.43 -13.58 23.70
CA VAL A 522 -3.73 -14.86 23.55
C VAL A 522 -4.71 -15.94 23.07
N SER A 523 -4.34 -16.68 22.03
CA SER A 523 -5.16 -17.76 21.46
C SER A 523 -4.57 -19.15 21.68
N ASN A 524 -3.24 -19.31 21.62
CA ASN A 524 -2.51 -20.58 21.81
C ASN A 524 -3.14 -21.77 21.05
N ASN A 525 -3.47 -21.56 19.78
CA ASN A 525 -4.04 -22.58 18.89
C ASN A 525 -2.97 -23.57 18.40
N PHE A 526 -2.54 -24.49 19.27
CA PHE A 526 -1.50 -25.48 18.93
C PHE A 526 -1.92 -26.45 17.81
N THR A 527 -3.21 -26.78 17.71
CA THR A 527 -3.73 -27.64 16.64
C THR A 527 -3.66 -26.92 15.29
N GLY A 528 -4.02 -25.63 15.26
CA GLY A 528 -3.85 -24.75 14.10
C GLY A 528 -2.38 -24.63 13.71
N LEU A 529 -1.49 -24.36 14.67
CA LEU A 529 -0.06 -24.26 14.44
C LEU A 529 0.52 -25.55 13.85
N GLN A 530 0.15 -26.72 14.39
CA GLN A 530 0.57 -28.01 13.87
C GLN A 530 0.08 -28.23 12.43
N SER A 531 -1.17 -27.87 12.14
CA SER A 531 -1.73 -27.95 10.79
C SER A 531 -1.03 -27.01 9.82
N ASP A 532 -0.81 -25.75 10.21
CA ASP A 532 -0.14 -24.76 9.37
C ASP A 532 1.31 -25.14 9.07
N LEU A 533 2.07 -25.59 10.09
CA LEU A 533 3.45 -26.04 9.92
C LEU A 533 3.53 -27.27 9.01
N SER A 534 2.64 -28.25 9.19
CA SER A 534 2.68 -29.49 8.38
C SER A 534 2.22 -29.30 6.93
N VAL A 535 1.22 -28.43 6.70
CA VAL A 535 0.62 -28.25 5.36
C VAL A 535 1.36 -27.20 4.53
N ARG A 536 1.86 -26.13 5.16
CA ARG A 536 2.33 -24.92 4.44
C ARG A 536 3.85 -24.73 4.50
N LEU A 537 4.57 -25.33 5.46
CA LEU A 537 6.02 -25.20 5.57
C LEU A 537 6.74 -26.36 4.88
N HIS A 538 7.17 -26.17 3.64
CA HIS A 538 7.77 -27.25 2.84
C HIS A 538 9.25 -27.49 3.15
N GLY A 539 9.63 -28.76 3.33
CA GLY A 539 11.03 -29.20 3.40
C GLY A 539 11.80 -28.83 4.66
N GLN A 540 11.08 -28.50 5.74
CA GLN A 540 11.63 -28.07 7.03
C GLN A 540 11.14 -28.96 8.19
N HIS A 541 11.19 -30.28 8.03
CA HIS A 541 10.70 -31.24 9.03
C HIS A 541 11.29 -31.02 10.43
N LEU A 542 12.59 -30.72 10.52
CA LEU A 542 13.26 -30.38 11.79
C LEU A 542 12.66 -29.15 12.47
N ALA A 543 12.38 -28.09 11.72
CA ALA A 543 11.81 -26.86 12.26
C ALA A 543 10.34 -27.07 12.66
N GLN A 544 9.57 -27.84 11.88
CA GLN A 544 8.17 -28.17 12.20
C GLN A 544 8.05 -28.84 13.57
N GLU A 545 8.86 -29.90 13.81
CA GLU A 545 8.80 -30.68 15.05
C GLU A 545 9.34 -29.88 16.24
N LEU A 546 10.52 -29.28 16.10
CA LEU A 546 11.21 -28.60 17.20
C LEU A 546 10.46 -27.36 17.66
N VAL A 547 9.99 -26.51 16.73
CA VAL A 547 9.29 -25.26 17.07
C VAL A 547 7.97 -25.57 17.75
N LEU A 548 7.17 -26.49 17.20
CA LEU A 548 5.88 -26.86 17.78
C LEU A 548 6.05 -27.43 19.20
N THR A 549 6.97 -28.40 19.36
CA THR A 549 7.18 -29.09 20.63
C THR A 549 7.72 -28.13 21.69
N THR A 550 8.68 -27.29 21.34
CA THR A 550 9.33 -26.37 22.30
C THR A 550 8.38 -25.26 22.74
N VAL A 551 7.68 -24.60 21.79
CA VAL A 551 6.75 -23.52 22.12
C VAL A 551 5.57 -24.05 22.94
N LYS A 552 5.00 -25.20 22.56
CA LYS A 552 3.92 -25.83 23.31
C LYS A 552 4.36 -26.17 24.73
N SER A 553 5.48 -26.88 24.87
CA SER A 553 6.00 -27.29 26.18
C SER A 553 6.27 -26.09 27.08
N TYR A 554 6.85 -25.01 26.54
CA TYR A 554 7.14 -23.79 27.28
C TYR A 554 5.87 -23.06 27.74
N LEU A 555 4.87 -22.92 26.87
CA LEU A 555 3.63 -22.22 27.21
C LEU A 555 2.77 -23.01 28.22
N GLU A 556 2.86 -24.34 28.19
CA GLU A 556 2.21 -25.25 29.15
C GLU A 556 2.92 -25.29 30.52
N LEU A 557 4.13 -24.70 30.67
CA LEU A 557 4.79 -24.59 31.98
C LEU A 557 3.94 -23.73 32.93
N PRO A 558 3.67 -24.21 34.17
CA PRO A 558 2.90 -23.42 35.14
C PRO A 558 3.58 -22.10 35.50
N ARG A 559 4.91 -22.10 35.62
CA ARG A 559 5.74 -20.93 35.93
C ARG A 559 7.10 -21.03 35.24
N PRO A 560 7.31 -20.37 34.09
CA PRO A 560 8.65 -20.26 33.52
C PRO A 560 9.52 -19.38 34.41
N ASP A 561 10.76 -19.82 34.65
CA ASP A 561 11.79 -19.11 35.40
C ASP A 561 12.73 -18.31 34.49
N LYS A 562 12.66 -18.53 33.17
CA LYS A 562 13.46 -17.89 32.10
C LYS A 562 12.57 -17.68 30.87
N ALA A 563 12.87 -16.68 30.04
CA ALA A 563 12.25 -16.54 28.72
C ALA A 563 12.70 -17.65 27.75
N LEU A 564 11.82 -18.07 26.84
CA LEU A 564 12.16 -18.98 25.75
C LEU A 564 12.85 -18.21 24.64
N ALA A 565 14.04 -18.64 24.22
CA ALA A 565 14.80 -18.03 23.13
C ALA A 565 15.13 -19.06 22.05
N LEU A 566 14.57 -18.87 20.85
CA LEU A 566 14.86 -19.69 19.67
C LEU A 566 15.62 -18.86 18.64
N SER A 567 16.67 -19.43 18.04
CA SER A 567 17.41 -18.80 16.95
C SER A 567 17.30 -19.62 15.68
N PHE A 568 16.74 -19.05 14.61
CA PHE A 568 16.52 -19.73 13.33
C PHE A 568 17.67 -19.41 12.37
N HIS A 569 18.27 -20.45 11.78
CA HIS A 569 19.48 -20.34 10.95
C HIS A 569 19.31 -21.05 9.60
N GLY A 570 19.70 -20.43 8.50
CA GLY A 570 19.66 -21.05 7.17
C GLY A 570 19.71 -20.03 6.04
N TRP A 571 19.71 -20.45 4.78
CA TRP A 571 19.71 -19.51 3.65
C TRP A 571 18.44 -18.64 3.54
N SER A 572 18.53 -17.60 2.72
CA SER A 572 17.38 -16.74 2.42
C SER A 572 16.28 -17.54 1.72
N GLY A 573 15.02 -17.36 2.17
CA GLY A 573 13.85 -17.95 1.55
C GLY A 573 13.53 -19.40 1.93
N THR A 574 14.21 -19.95 2.95
CA THR A 574 13.93 -21.30 3.48
C THR A 574 12.70 -21.38 4.41
N GLY A 575 12.13 -20.23 4.82
CA GLY A 575 10.89 -20.19 5.62
C GLY A 575 11.00 -19.58 7.02
N LYS A 576 12.17 -19.07 7.46
CA LYS A 576 12.36 -18.49 8.80
C LYS A 576 11.30 -17.44 9.20
N ASN A 577 11.15 -16.39 8.38
CA ASN A 577 10.13 -15.34 8.57
C ASN A 577 8.70 -15.88 8.46
N PHE A 578 8.50 -16.93 7.65
CA PHE A 578 7.19 -17.56 7.49
C PHE A 578 6.77 -18.31 8.76
N VAL A 579 7.67 -19.08 9.37
CA VAL A 579 7.42 -19.75 10.67
C VAL A 579 7.15 -18.74 11.77
N ALA A 580 7.92 -17.65 11.83
CA ALA A 580 7.70 -16.59 12.81
C ALA A 580 6.29 -15.96 12.70
N ARG A 581 5.80 -15.78 11.46
CA ARG A 581 4.43 -15.33 11.19
C ARG A 581 3.38 -16.38 11.59
N LEU A 582 3.58 -17.66 11.26
CA LEU A 582 2.66 -18.74 11.65
C LEU A 582 2.54 -18.88 13.17
N LEU A 583 3.64 -18.69 13.90
CA LEU A 583 3.63 -18.63 15.36
C LEU A 583 2.79 -17.46 15.85
N ALA A 584 2.99 -16.25 15.32
CA ALA A 584 2.21 -15.10 15.74
C ALA A 584 0.70 -15.31 15.48
N GLU A 585 0.33 -15.75 14.27
CA GLU A 585 -1.07 -16.01 13.84
C GLU A 585 -1.77 -17.07 14.70
N ASN A 586 -1.04 -18.07 15.22
CA ASN A 586 -1.63 -19.14 16.03
C ASN A 586 -1.52 -18.92 17.54
N LEU A 587 -0.58 -18.11 18.02
CA LEU A 587 -0.43 -17.81 19.45
C LEU A 587 -1.24 -16.58 19.89
N TYR A 588 -1.50 -15.64 18.97
CA TYR A 588 -2.17 -14.37 19.25
C TYR A 588 -3.35 -14.16 18.30
N ARG A 589 -4.44 -13.59 18.82
CA ARG A 589 -5.67 -13.36 18.05
C ARG A 589 -5.45 -12.48 16.81
N ASP A 590 -4.70 -11.40 16.97
CA ASP A 590 -4.41 -10.44 15.90
C ASP A 590 -3.08 -10.72 15.19
N GLY A 591 -2.48 -11.90 15.42
CA GLY A 591 -1.22 -12.29 14.81
C GLY A 591 -0.09 -11.29 15.08
N LEU A 592 0.64 -10.91 14.02
CA LEU A 592 1.71 -9.92 14.08
C LEU A 592 1.23 -8.50 14.47
N ARG A 593 -0.07 -8.21 14.40
CA ARG A 593 -0.65 -6.91 14.78
C ARG A 593 -0.97 -6.83 16.28
N SER A 594 -0.85 -7.92 17.02
CA SER A 594 -1.09 -7.91 18.47
C SER A 594 -0.11 -7.00 19.20
N ASP A 595 -0.59 -6.22 20.17
CA ASP A 595 0.25 -5.36 21.01
C ASP A 595 1.34 -6.13 21.79
N CYS A 596 1.12 -7.43 22.01
CA CYS A 596 2.04 -8.33 22.70
C CYS A 596 3.11 -8.96 21.78
N VAL A 597 3.04 -8.66 20.48
CA VAL A 597 4.03 -9.08 19.48
C VAL A 597 4.80 -7.86 19.00
N LYS A 598 6.14 -7.91 19.02
CA LYS A 598 7.01 -6.85 18.50
C LYS A 598 8.02 -7.43 17.53
N VAL A 599 8.08 -6.84 16.34
CA VAL A 599 9.00 -7.24 15.27
C VAL A 599 10.05 -6.16 15.07
N PHE A 600 11.31 -6.53 15.16
CA PHE A 600 12.46 -5.67 14.93
C PHE A 600 13.26 -6.19 13.74
N ILE A 601 13.13 -5.52 12.60
CA ILE A 601 14.04 -5.71 11.47
C ILE A 601 15.28 -4.86 11.73
N THR A 602 16.42 -5.52 11.93
CA THR A 602 17.65 -4.87 12.44
C THR A 602 18.08 -3.65 11.63
N MET A 603 18.14 -3.77 10.31
CA MET A 603 18.58 -2.68 9.42
C MET A 603 17.59 -1.53 9.30
N ILE A 604 16.35 -1.70 9.77
CA ILE A 604 15.30 -0.68 9.75
C ILE A 604 15.21 0.04 11.09
N HIS A 605 15.19 -0.73 12.18
CA HIS A 605 15.01 -0.21 13.53
C HIS A 605 16.31 0.34 14.11
N PHE A 606 17.47 -0.20 13.71
CA PHE A 606 18.78 0.18 14.23
C PHE A 606 19.79 0.47 13.10
N PRO A 607 19.50 1.42 12.18
CA PRO A 607 20.26 1.60 10.94
C PRO A 607 21.65 2.21 11.12
N HIS A 608 21.89 2.94 12.22
CA HIS A 608 23.09 3.76 12.39
C HIS A 608 23.89 3.38 13.65
N PRO A 609 25.13 2.86 13.51
CA PRO A 609 25.96 2.48 14.65
C PRO A 609 26.25 3.62 15.64
N GLN A 610 26.20 4.88 15.20
CA GLN A 610 26.47 6.05 16.06
C GLN A 610 25.38 6.31 17.12
N TYR A 611 24.17 5.75 16.96
CA TYR A 611 23.06 5.94 17.89
C TYR A 611 22.78 4.69 18.74
N VAL A 612 23.73 3.75 18.80
CA VAL A 612 23.56 2.47 19.52
C VAL A 612 23.15 2.67 20.97
N ASP A 613 23.69 3.68 21.67
CA ASP A 613 23.33 3.89 23.07
C ASP A 613 21.88 4.35 23.25
N LEU A 614 21.37 5.21 22.36
CA LEU A 614 19.95 5.57 22.31
C LEU A 614 19.08 4.35 21.99
N TYR A 615 19.51 3.52 21.03
CA TYR A 615 18.78 2.32 20.64
C TYR A 615 18.70 1.28 21.76
N LYS A 616 19.75 1.16 22.60
CA LYS A 616 19.72 0.30 23.79
C LYS A 616 18.62 0.74 24.74
N GLU A 617 18.54 2.05 25.04
CA GLU A 617 17.52 2.59 25.93
C GLU A 617 16.11 2.35 25.37
N GLN A 618 15.90 2.63 24.08
CA GLN A 618 14.62 2.41 23.40
C GLN A 618 14.20 0.94 23.39
N LEU A 619 15.12 0.03 23.05
CA LEU A 619 14.87 -1.40 23.00
C LEU A 619 14.53 -1.96 24.39
N THR A 620 15.33 -1.60 25.39
CA THR A 620 15.12 -2.02 26.79
C THR A 620 13.76 -1.55 27.31
N GLU A 621 13.43 -0.29 27.05
CA GLU A 621 12.16 0.29 27.50
C GLU A 621 10.96 -0.34 26.78
N GLN A 622 11.08 -0.61 25.48
CA GLN A 622 10.02 -1.27 24.72
C GLN A 622 9.79 -2.70 25.19
N VAL A 623 10.86 -3.48 25.40
CA VAL A 623 10.76 -4.85 25.93
C VAL A 623 10.10 -4.84 27.32
N ARG A 624 10.58 -3.99 28.23
CA ARG A 624 10.03 -3.84 29.58
C ARG A 624 8.54 -3.48 29.57
N LYS A 625 8.15 -2.43 28.83
CA LYS A 625 6.74 -2.01 28.73
C LYS A 625 5.84 -3.10 28.19
N THR A 626 6.28 -3.83 27.17
CA THR A 626 5.48 -4.92 26.60
C THR A 626 5.37 -6.10 27.57
N GLN A 627 6.45 -6.44 28.30
CA GLN A 627 6.41 -7.48 29.35
C GLN A 627 5.52 -7.12 30.55
N GLU A 628 5.40 -5.82 30.88
CA GLU A 628 4.51 -5.35 31.94
C GLU A 628 3.04 -5.32 31.49
N HIS A 629 2.79 -5.07 30.22
CA HIS A 629 1.43 -4.94 29.67
C HIS A 629 0.80 -6.28 29.27
N CYS A 630 1.61 -7.27 28.94
CA CYS A 630 1.17 -8.55 28.37
C CYS A 630 1.70 -9.72 29.18
N HIS A 631 0.80 -10.64 29.55
CA HIS A 631 1.17 -11.87 30.26
C HIS A 631 1.96 -12.86 29.37
N GLN A 632 1.76 -12.80 28.05
CA GLN A 632 2.52 -13.59 27.08
C GLN A 632 3.04 -12.68 25.97
N THR A 633 4.36 -12.65 25.72
CA THR A 633 4.99 -11.73 24.77
C THR A 633 5.85 -12.46 23.75
N LEU A 634 5.89 -11.94 22.52
CA LEU A 634 6.69 -12.47 21.42
C LEU A 634 7.53 -11.35 20.79
N PHE A 635 8.85 -11.45 20.93
CA PHE A 635 9.79 -10.53 20.31
C PHE A 635 10.50 -11.23 19.15
N ILE A 636 10.41 -10.66 17.95
CA ILE A 636 10.99 -11.21 16.72
C ILE A 636 12.08 -10.27 16.24
N PHE A 637 13.32 -10.75 16.15
CA PHE A 637 14.47 -10.01 15.63
C PHE A 637 14.87 -10.58 14.28
N ASP A 638 14.53 -9.88 13.19
CA ASP A 638 14.92 -10.25 11.83
C ASP A 638 16.29 -9.68 11.46
N GLU A 639 17.03 -10.45 10.68
CA GLU A 639 18.45 -10.26 10.37
C GLU A 639 19.32 -10.10 11.63
N ALA A 640 19.10 -10.99 12.62
CA ALA A 640 19.72 -10.91 13.93
C ALA A 640 21.27 -10.95 13.89
N GLU A 641 21.87 -11.52 12.85
CA GLU A 641 23.33 -11.48 12.62
C GLU A 641 23.88 -10.06 12.46
N LYS A 642 23.03 -9.10 12.08
CA LYS A 642 23.40 -7.70 11.87
C LYS A 642 23.19 -6.85 13.12
N LEU A 643 22.67 -7.42 14.21
CA LEU A 643 22.42 -6.65 15.43
C LEU A 643 23.76 -6.20 16.02
N HIS A 644 23.82 -4.91 16.36
CA HIS A 644 25.00 -4.37 17.01
C HIS A 644 25.22 -5.07 18.36
N PRO A 645 26.46 -5.46 18.73
CA PRO A 645 26.75 -6.17 19.99
C PRO A 645 26.12 -5.52 21.21
N GLY A 646 26.19 -4.19 21.30
CA GLY A 646 25.59 -3.43 22.39
C GLY A 646 24.08 -3.62 22.58
N LEU A 647 23.32 -3.92 21.52
CA LEU A 647 21.89 -4.21 21.61
C LEU A 647 21.63 -5.65 22.08
N LEU A 648 22.45 -6.60 21.65
CA LEU A 648 22.40 -7.98 22.13
C LEU A 648 22.71 -8.06 23.63
N GLU A 649 23.67 -7.26 24.11
CA GLU A 649 23.95 -7.12 25.54
C GLU A 649 22.76 -6.53 26.32
N ALA A 650 22.05 -5.55 25.75
CA ALA A 650 20.87 -4.95 26.38
C ALA A 650 19.71 -5.93 26.53
N LEU A 651 19.63 -6.96 25.67
CA LEU A 651 18.61 -8.01 25.77
C LEU A 651 18.92 -9.04 26.86
N GLY A 652 20.19 -9.24 27.22
CA GLY A 652 20.63 -10.27 28.17
C GLY A 652 19.77 -10.39 29.44
N PRO A 653 19.56 -9.30 30.20
CA PRO A 653 18.76 -9.31 31.43
C PRO A 653 17.30 -9.77 31.24
N HIS A 654 16.74 -9.64 30.04
CA HIS A 654 15.37 -10.06 29.71
C HIS A 654 15.28 -11.53 29.31
N LEU A 655 16.41 -12.17 28.98
CA LEU A 655 16.51 -13.59 28.66
C LEU A 655 17.03 -14.43 29.83
N GLU A 656 17.63 -13.81 30.84
CA GLU A 656 18.16 -14.48 32.03
C GLU A 656 17.06 -15.04 32.94
N ARG A 657 17.44 -16.01 33.77
CA ARG A 657 16.56 -16.59 34.79
C ARG A 657 16.20 -15.52 35.82
N GLN A 658 14.90 -15.28 36.03
CA GLN A 658 14.42 -14.36 37.05
C GLN A 658 14.30 -15.05 38.41
N VAL A 659 15.01 -14.55 39.42
CA VAL A 659 14.88 -15.01 40.81
C VAL A 659 13.64 -14.35 41.42
N LEU A 660 12.54 -15.09 41.51
CA LEU A 660 11.29 -14.57 42.04
C LEU A 660 11.33 -14.51 43.59
N GLU A 661 11.60 -13.33 44.17
CA GLU A 661 11.59 -13.13 45.63
C GLU A 661 10.15 -13.13 46.23
N ASN A 662 9.10 -13.00 45.41
CA ASN A 662 7.71 -12.91 45.88
C ASN A 662 6.80 -14.00 45.29
N HIS A 663 6.28 -14.88 46.16
CA HIS A 663 5.48 -16.06 45.80
C HIS A 663 4.05 -15.78 45.25
N ARG A 664 3.70 -14.53 44.91
CA ARG A 664 2.33 -14.11 44.55
C ARG A 664 2.15 -13.48 43.16
N ALA A 665 3.21 -13.27 42.38
CA ALA A 665 3.09 -12.76 41.00
C ALA A 665 3.00 -13.91 40.00
N GLU A 666 2.07 -13.84 39.05
CA GLU A 666 2.02 -14.75 37.90
C GLU A 666 3.21 -14.47 36.97
N SER A 667 3.98 -15.50 36.64
CA SER A 667 5.14 -15.39 35.76
C SER A 667 4.72 -15.03 34.33
N SER A 668 5.30 -13.99 33.75
CA SER A 668 5.09 -13.64 32.33
C SER A 668 5.81 -14.63 31.42
N ARG A 669 5.12 -15.03 30.33
CA ARG A 669 5.63 -15.97 29.33
C ARG A 669 6.23 -15.17 28.17
N THR A 670 7.54 -14.98 28.17
CA THR A 670 8.22 -14.28 27.06
C THR A 670 8.88 -15.26 26.09
N ILE A 671 8.72 -15.02 24.79
CA ILE A 671 9.36 -15.75 23.70
C ILE A 671 10.19 -14.76 22.87
N PHE A 672 11.46 -15.09 22.64
CA PHE A 672 12.37 -14.40 21.74
C PHE A 672 12.66 -15.28 20.52
N LEU A 673 12.47 -14.73 19.32
CA LEU A 673 12.84 -15.36 18.06
C LEU A 673 13.93 -14.52 17.38
N PHE A 674 15.09 -15.12 17.13
CA PHE A 674 16.19 -14.50 16.39
C PHE A 674 16.27 -15.15 15.01
N LEU A 675 16.04 -14.40 13.94
CA LEU A 675 16.02 -14.93 12.58
C LEU A 675 17.31 -14.53 11.88
N SER A 676 18.08 -15.51 11.42
CA SER A 676 19.41 -15.27 10.89
C SER A 676 19.78 -16.10 9.65
N ASN A 677 20.60 -15.51 8.78
CA ASN A 677 21.24 -16.24 7.69
C ASN A 677 22.62 -16.83 8.06
N LEU A 678 23.14 -16.51 9.25
CA LEU A 678 24.39 -17.06 9.77
C LEU A 678 24.32 -18.58 9.86
N GLY A 679 25.39 -19.28 9.47
CA GLY A 679 25.45 -20.75 9.46
C GLY A 679 24.76 -21.42 8.27
N GLY A 680 24.12 -20.66 7.37
CA GLY A 680 23.40 -21.23 6.22
C GLY A 680 24.29 -22.01 5.25
N ASN A 681 25.54 -21.59 5.03
CA ASN A 681 26.48 -22.33 4.17
C ASN A 681 26.88 -23.68 4.77
N VAL A 682 27.18 -23.71 6.07
CA VAL A 682 27.56 -24.93 6.80
C VAL A 682 26.41 -25.93 6.81
N ILE A 683 25.18 -25.48 7.09
CA ILE A 683 23.99 -26.34 7.00
C ILE A 683 23.92 -27.00 5.61
N ASN A 684 24.13 -26.22 4.55
CA ASN A 684 24.00 -26.73 3.20
C ASN A 684 25.13 -27.67 2.79
N GLU A 685 26.36 -27.43 3.23
CA GLU A 685 27.49 -28.32 3.00
C GLU A 685 27.28 -29.67 3.68
N VAL A 686 26.83 -29.67 4.93
CA VAL A 686 26.52 -30.89 5.68
C VAL A 686 25.37 -31.64 5.02
N VAL A 687 24.26 -30.96 4.70
CA VAL A 687 23.11 -31.57 4.02
C VAL A 687 23.54 -32.17 2.67
N LEU A 688 24.31 -31.44 1.86
CA LEU A 688 24.83 -31.96 0.59
C LEU A 688 25.67 -33.21 0.78
N GLY A 689 26.56 -33.22 1.79
CA GLY A 689 27.40 -34.37 2.11
C GLY A 689 26.58 -35.61 2.49
N LEU A 690 25.55 -35.43 3.32
CA LEU A 690 24.64 -36.51 3.75
C LEU A 690 23.82 -37.07 2.58
N LEU A 691 23.28 -36.19 1.72
CA LEU A 691 22.56 -36.63 0.51
C LEU A 691 23.48 -37.40 -0.44
N LYS A 692 24.73 -36.94 -0.63
CA LYS A 692 25.75 -37.65 -1.43
C LYS A 692 26.16 -38.98 -0.83
N ALA A 693 26.09 -39.12 0.50
CA ALA A 693 26.30 -40.39 1.20
C ALA A 693 25.10 -41.35 1.12
N GLY A 694 24.00 -40.95 0.45
CA GLY A 694 22.81 -41.77 0.25
C GLY A 694 21.79 -41.70 1.38
N LEU A 695 21.95 -40.77 2.33
CA LEU A 695 20.94 -40.52 3.36
C LEU A 695 19.77 -39.75 2.74
N SER A 696 18.52 -40.16 3.04
CA SER A 696 17.35 -39.40 2.60
C SER A 696 17.27 -38.07 3.35
N ARG A 697 16.73 -37.05 2.71
CA ARG A 697 16.52 -35.73 3.32
C ARG A 697 15.71 -35.80 4.63
N GLU A 698 14.60 -36.53 4.60
CA GLU A 698 13.69 -36.66 5.75
C GLU A 698 14.32 -37.43 6.93
N ASP A 699 15.40 -38.19 6.69
CA ASP A 699 16.14 -38.91 7.73
C ASP A 699 17.21 -38.04 8.42
N ILE A 700 17.44 -36.81 7.94
CA ILE A 700 18.38 -35.87 8.56
C ILE A 700 17.82 -35.40 9.90
N THR A 701 18.54 -35.68 10.98
CA THR A 701 18.22 -35.27 12.36
C THR A 701 19.01 -34.05 12.83
N MET A 702 18.59 -33.41 13.93
CA MET A 702 19.29 -32.28 14.56
C MET A 702 20.76 -32.58 14.92
N GLU A 703 21.05 -33.81 15.36
CA GLU A 703 22.40 -34.23 15.79
C GLU A 703 23.44 -34.07 14.68
N HIS A 704 23.04 -34.24 13.42
CA HIS A 704 23.94 -34.08 12.27
C HIS A 704 24.36 -32.63 12.04
N LEU A 705 23.51 -31.66 12.41
CA LEU A 705 23.67 -30.25 12.06
C LEU A 705 24.11 -29.39 13.23
N GLU A 706 23.74 -29.76 14.46
CA GLU A 706 23.94 -28.94 15.66
C GLU A 706 25.41 -28.61 15.91
N SER A 707 26.29 -29.62 15.84
CA SER A 707 27.73 -29.43 16.10
C SER A 707 28.38 -28.46 15.09
N GLY A 708 28.06 -28.60 13.81
CA GLY A 708 28.59 -27.74 12.75
C GLY A 708 28.02 -26.31 12.83
N LEU A 709 26.71 -26.19 13.08
CA LEU A 709 26.04 -24.90 13.19
C LEU A 709 26.53 -24.10 14.39
N GLN A 710 26.64 -24.74 15.57
CA GLN A 710 27.15 -24.07 16.78
C GLN A 710 28.61 -23.62 16.61
N ALA A 711 29.45 -24.48 16.02
CA ALA A 711 30.85 -24.12 15.76
C ALA A 711 30.97 -22.88 14.87
N GLU A 712 30.19 -22.81 13.79
CA GLU A 712 30.18 -21.66 12.88
C GLU A 712 29.65 -20.38 13.55
N ILE A 713 28.59 -20.50 14.34
CA ILE A 713 28.04 -19.35 15.08
C ILE A 713 29.09 -18.80 16.04
N VAL A 714 29.83 -19.64 16.76
CA VAL A 714 30.87 -19.21 17.71
C VAL A 714 32.11 -18.66 17.00
N ALA A 715 32.48 -19.22 15.85
CA ALA A 715 33.68 -18.84 15.10
C ALA A 715 33.52 -17.56 14.25
N SER A 716 32.29 -17.18 13.89
CA SER A 716 32.01 -16.03 13.03
C SER A 716 32.48 -14.71 13.64
N THR A 717 33.53 -14.12 13.06
CA THR A 717 34.05 -12.79 13.42
C THR A 717 33.30 -11.64 12.76
N ASP A 718 32.54 -11.92 11.70
CA ASP A 718 31.87 -10.93 10.86
C ASP A 718 30.53 -10.45 11.45
N SER A 719 29.99 -11.19 12.43
CA SER A 719 28.73 -10.89 13.10
C SER A 719 28.92 -10.79 14.62
N GLY A 720 28.45 -9.70 15.23
CA GLY A 720 28.46 -9.52 16.68
C GLY A 720 27.61 -10.54 17.45
N PHE A 721 26.77 -11.30 16.75
CA PHE A 721 25.82 -12.26 17.30
C PHE A 721 26.49 -13.46 17.99
N GLY A 722 27.44 -14.11 17.32
CA GLY A 722 28.15 -15.29 17.84
C GLY A 722 29.00 -15.01 19.09
N HIS A 723 29.56 -13.81 19.18
CA HIS A 723 30.38 -13.38 20.31
C HIS A 723 29.58 -12.67 21.41
N SER A 724 28.27 -12.54 21.25
CA SER A 724 27.40 -11.90 22.24
C SER A 724 27.28 -12.74 23.51
N ARG A 725 26.92 -12.07 24.61
CA ARG A 725 26.56 -12.73 25.86
C ARG A 725 25.43 -13.75 25.70
N LEU A 726 24.52 -13.54 24.74
CA LEU A 726 23.39 -14.44 24.50
C LEU A 726 23.85 -15.85 24.12
N VAL A 727 24.90 -15.97 23.31
CA VAL A 727 25.47 -17.25 22.88
C VAL A 727 26.45 -17.77 23.95
N LYS A 728 27.34 -16.93 24.45
CA LYS A 728 28.40 -17.33 25.41
C LYS A 728 27.85 -17.84 26.75
N GLU A 729 26.74 -17.28 27.22
CA GLU A 729 26.09 -17.67 28.48
C GLU A 729 24.93 -18.65 28.27
N ASN A 730 24.79 -19.22 27.07
CA ASN A 730 23.70 -20.17 26.73
C ASN A 730 22.31 -19.62 27.03
N LEU A 731 22.06 -18.35 26.70
CA LEU A 731 20.74 -17.74 26.86
C LEU A 731 19.79 -18.11 25.71
N ILE A 732 20.31 -18.52 24.55
CA ILE A 732 19.53 -19.14 23.47
C ILE A 732 19.30 -20.62 23.79
N ASP A 733 18.05 -21.06 23.82
CA ASP A 733 17.70 -22.45 24.18
C ASP A 733 17.92 -23.42 23.02
N PHE A 734 17.56 -23.02 21.80
CA PHE A 734 17.75 -23.85 20.60
C PHE A 734 18.18 -23.05 19.38
N PHE A 735 19.18 -23.57 18.67
CA PHE A 735 19.54 -23.16 17.32
C PHE A 735 18.81 -24.06 16.32
N VAL A 736 17.81 -23.52 15.63
CA VAL A 736 16.93 -24.25 14.72
C VAL A 736 17.45 -24.14 13.28
N PRO A 737 17.94 -25.24 12.67
CA PRO A 737 18.42 -25.23 11.30
C PRO A 737 17.25 -25.26 10.31
N PHE A 738 17.35 -24.42 9.28
CA PHE A 738 16.46 -24.40 8.13
C PHE A 738 17.23 -24.93 6.91
N LEU A 739 16.80 -26.08 6.43
CA LEU A 739 17.44 -26.85 5.37
C LEU A 739 17.27 -26.16 4.00
N PRO A 740 18.23 -26.33 3.07
CA PRO A 740 18.10 -25.79 1.72
C PRO A 740 16.96 -26.46 0.96
N LEU A 741 16.17 -25.70 0.20
CA LEU A 741 14.98 -26.22 -0.46
C LEU A 741 15.30 -26.83 -1.83
N GLU A 742 14.88 -28.08 -2.05
CA GLU A 742 14.97 -28.76 -3.35
C GLU A 742 13.89 -28.31 -4.34
N TYR A 743 14.07 -28.67 -5.62
CA TYR A 743 13.16 -28.37 -6.71
C TYR A 743 11.68 -28.67 -6.40
N HIS A 744 11.38 -29.83 -5.81
CA HIS A 744 10.01 -30.22 -5.51
C HIS A 744 9.37 -29.35 -4.42
N HIS A 745 10.15 -28.89 -3.42
CA HIS A 745 9.67 -27.96 -2.40
C HIS A 745 9.31 -26.60 -3.01
N VAL A 746 10.10 -26.12 -3.97
CA VAL A 746 9.80 -24.88 -4.70
C VAL A 746 8.48 -25.01 -5.47
N ARG A 747 8.19 -26.16 -6.07
CA ARG A 747 6.89 -26.42 -6.72
C ARG A 747 5.73 -26.36 -5.73
N LEU A 748 5.90 -26.92 -4.53
CA LEU A 748 4.89 -26.82 -3.47
C LEU A 748 4.69 -25.37 -3.00
N CYS A 749 5.76 -24.58 -2.88
CA CYS A 749 5.65 -23.16 -2.61
C CYS A 749 4.90 -22.41 -3.73
N ALA A 750 5.16 -22.76 -5.00
CA ALA A 750 4.46 -22.17 -6.14
C ALA A 750 2.96 -22.48 -6.08
N ARG A 751 2.63 -23.74 -5.79
CA ARG A 751 1.24 -24.20 -5.60
C ARG A 751 0.53 -23.38 -4.53
N ASP A 752 1.13 -23.27 -3.35
CA ASP A 752 0.53 -22.56 -2.23
C ASP A 752 0.41 -21.06 -2.53
N ALA A 753 1.34 -20.49 -3.29
CA ALA A 753 1.26 -19.10 -3.71
C ALA A 753 0.15 -18.85 -4.76
N PHE A 754 -0.15 -19.80 -5.67
CA PHE A 754 -1.35 -19.75 -6.51
C PHE A 754 -2.63 -19.80 -5.66
N LEU A 755 -2.71 -20.77 -4.75
CA LEU A 755 -3.87 -20.96 -3.87
C LEU A 755 -4.13 -19.74 -2.97
N SER A 756 -3.08 -19.09 -2.48
CA SER A 756 -3.20 -17.89 -1.64
C SER A 756 -3.78 -16.67 -2.37
N GLN A 757 -3.78 -16.68 -3.70
CA GLN A 757 -4.37 -15.66 -4.56
C GLN A 757 -5.70 -16.13 -5.19
N GLU A 758 -6.24 -17.27 -4.72
CA GLU A 758 -7.46 -17.90 -5.27
C GLU A 758 -7.35 -18.25 -6.76
N LEU A 759 -6.12 -18.50 -7.23
CA LEU A 759 -5.84 -18.83 -8.62
C LEU A 759 -5.76 -20.35 -8.83
N LEU A 760 -6.24 -20.78 -10.00
CA LEU A 760 -6.02 -22.15 -10.47
C LEU A 760 -4.58 -22.30 -10.98
N TYR A 761 -3.97 -23.45 -10.73
CA TYR A 761 -2.65 -23.81 -11.24
C TYR A 761 -2.72 -25.08 -12.08
N THR A 762 -1.78 -25.21 -13.02
CA THR A 762 -1.50 -26.49 -13.70
C THR A 762 -0.14 -27.00 -13.27
N GLU A 763 0.09 -28.31 -13.36
CA GLU A 763 1.38 -28.90 -13.00
C GLU A 763 2.53 -28.33 -13.86
N GLU A 764 2.24 -27.98 -15.12
CA GLU A 764 3.20 -27.34 -16.02
C GLU A 764 3.58 -25.93 -15.55
N ALA A 765 2.61 -25.14 -15.06
CA ALA A 765 2.89 -23.80 -14.53
C ALA A 765 3.75 -23.87 -13.27
N LEU A 766 3.51 -24.84 -12.39
CA LEU A 766 4.35 -25.06 -11.20
C LEU A 766 5.78 -25.44 -11.58
N ASP A 767 5.94 -26.34 -12.56
CA ASP A 767 7.22 -26.82 -13.07
C ASP A 767 8.04 -25.69 -13.72
N GLU A 768 7.39 -24.86 -14.54
CA GLU A 768 8.03 -23.72 -15.20
C GLU A 768 8.48 -22.64 -14.19
N ILE A 769 7.68 -22.33 -13.17
CA ILE A 769 8.09 -21.41 -12.10
C ILE A 769 9.30 -21.98 -11.35
N ALA A 770 9.28 -23.27 -11.03
CA ALA A 770 10.39 -23.91 -10.34
C ALA A 770 11.66 -23.93 -11.21
N LYS A 771 11.56 -24.14 -12.53
CA LYS A 771 12.69 -24.07 -13.48
C LYS A 771 13.32 -22.70 -13.59
N MET A 772 12.56 -21.63 -13.42
CA MET A 772 13.12 -20.27 -13.44
C MET A 772 14.08 -20.03 -12.27
N MET A 773 14.02 -20.83 -11.20
CA MET A 773 14.83 -20.60 -9.99
C MET A 773 16.29 -20.96 -10.23
N VAL A 774 17.18 -20.31 -9.47
CA VAL A 774 18.61 -20.59 -9.55
C VAL A 774 18.95 -21.69 -8.55
N TYR A 775 19.44 -22.83 -9.06
CA TYR A 775 19.84 -23.97 -8.24
C TYR A 775 21.36 -24.09 -8.09
N VAL A 776 21.78 -24.56 -6.92
CA VAL A 776 23.18 -24.73 -6.51
C VAL A 776 23.36 -26.08 -5.82
N PRO A 777 24.57 -26.66 -5.82
CA PRO A 777 25.74 -26.29 -6.64
C PRO A 777 25.45 -26.37 -8.16
N LYS A 778 26.25 -25.68 -8.99
CA LYS A 778 25.96 -25.51 -10.44
C LYS A 778 25.92 -26.82 -11.22
N GLU A 779 26.69 -27.82 -10.79
CA GLU A 779 26.84 -29.11 -11.47
C GLU A 779 25.63 -30.00 -11.22
N GLU A 780 25.20 -30.12 -9.97
CA GLU A 780 24.09 -31.01 -9.58
C GLU A 780 22.72 -30.32 -9.48
N GLN A 781 22.67 -28.98 -9.43
CA GLN A 781 21.45 -28.16 -9.39
C GLN A 781 20.39 -28.64 -8.37
N ILE A 782 20.83 -29.00 -7.16
CA ILE A 782 19.98 -29.68 -6.17
C ILE A 782 19.11 -28.68 -5.38
N PHE A 783 19.69 -27.56 -4.93
CA PHE A 783 19.06 -26.65 -3.99
C PHE A 783 18.77 -25.28 -4.57
N SER A 784 17.58 -24.72 -4.31
CA SER A 784 17.26 -23.34 -4.64
C SER A 784 18.07 -22.36 -3.79
N SER A 785 18.91 -21.57 -4.45
CA SER A 785 19.74 -20.51 -3.83
C SER A 785 18.95 -19.43 -3.08
N GLN A 786 17.68 -19.21 -3.45
CA GLN A 786 16.79 -18.21 -2.83
C GLN A 786 15.58 -18.85 -2.14
N GLY A 787 15.58 -20.17 -1.98
CA GLY A 787 14.43 -20.92 -1.47
C GLY A 787 13.14 -20.57 -2.23
N CYS A 788 12.09 -20.17 -1.52
CA CYS A 788 10.80 -19.78 -2.08
C CYS A 788 10.58 -18.25 -2.18
N LYS A 789 11.59 -17.43 -1.87
CA LYS A 789 11.42 -15.96 -1.70
C LYS A 789 10.89 -15.24 -2.94
N SER A 790 11.29 -15.67 -4.14
CA SER A 790 10.91 -15.03 -5.40
C SER A 790 9.75 -15.72 -6.13
N VAL A 791 9.18 -16.79 -5.55
CA VAL A 791 8.11 -17.59 -6.18
C VAL A 791 6.86 -16.75 -6.43
N SER A 792 6.38 -16.01 -5.43
CA SER A 792 5.18 -15.16 -5.58
C SER A 792 5.33 -14.08 -6.65
N GLN A 793 6.53 -13.56 -6.86
CA GLN A 793 6.81 -12.56 -7.91
C GLN A 793 6.76 -13.18 -9.32
N ARG A 794 7.06 -14.48 -9.43
CA ARG A 794 7.19 -15.20 -10.70
C ARG A 794 5.88 -15.81 -11.19
N ILE A 795 4.93 -16.06 -10.29
CA ILE A 795 3.56 -16.42 -10.67
C ILE A 795 2.96 -15.38 -11.61
N ASN A 796 3.32 -14.10 -11.44
CA ASN A 796 2.87 -13.00 -12.30
C ASN A 796 3.24 -13.17 -13.79
N TYR A 797 4.24 -13.99 -14.13
CA TYR A 797 4.58 -14.28 -15.54
C TYR A 797 3.61 -15.27 -16.21
N PHE A 798 2.85 -16.01 -15.41
CA PHE A 798 1.90 -17.04 -15.86
C PHE A 798 0.45 -16.60 -15.76
N LEU A 799 0.21 -15.36 -15.29
CA LEU A 799 -1.11 -14.76 -15.27
C LEU A 799 -1.41 -14.10 -16.62
N PRO A 800 -2.57 -14.38 -17.23
CA PRO A 800 -2.94 -13.87 -18.55
C PRO A 800 -3.10 -12.34 -18.63
#